data_AF-A0A371YTT8-F1
#
_entry.id   AF-A0A371YTT8-F1
#
_cell.length_a   1.000
_cell.length_b   1.000
_cell.length_c   1.000
_cell.angle_alpha   90.00
_cell.angle_beta   90.00
_cell.angle_gamma   90.00
#
_symmetry.space_group_name_H-M   'P 1'
#
loop_
_entity.id
_entity.type
_entity.pdbx_description
1 polymer ?
#
loop_
_entity_poly.entity_id
_entity_poly.type
_entity_poly.pdbx_seq_one_letter_code
_entity_poly.pdbx_strand_id
1 'polypeptide(L)'
;MNITASTIKPDSILANCTVLNPSNDTYLSHPIIERFGSPLQPIYVDQCNVDINGMMYEQPLILPIYNTQLELVQCAVLQDKQRVQIIPDGLAKGFACYGDLHLNKPVIITHDVEAFFKVAQTGYPVVLVMLPNLTSKNLTELKAFDFEQIQYVIQQLSKAGYQQLYMPVRPEQIQLDPFKQLKQNTPVRLLNQYIKIGESEFFTELNKDNDTEEVQAFIHEAIALLPKHGQWGELLPLAQAETAANTPYPIHALPPLAKEAVLAIAEYVQAPIAMAAQCVIGAMSHIAQAHVNAPHPFNALGEPCSLYLLTEGQSGSRKSTSRNMADKAIIQYERMQYESYRSDLEQWKSEQASLNKKEREAYCAENPPPHDPSTLYSDITLESIAGLYVDGVLNNASIASDEAGQFFGGYTMKGDTRTQAIGGYAKLFDDGFVERTRSKSNLNGSGRAYDVRLTFNLQGQHEVLADALKDPVLRGQGFLPRFILTIPENLAGTRLQDAVYQNKNANHDHRLIAYWTRCEYLLDGCPRPHADQELYNGRYVIPMSEQAREIDLAFYNMFEELQGKGKCYEYLQAFASRASQLARRLATVFAYFEGLQEIDGKTLQGACGVIKHSLNEWAMYTDIEVKAESDTEKLIRWIIRKCNTDKVSSIPKVVALKGAPSHLRKAKAFDPCLSELIELNYVRLVTINKTAHIELNPLLLE
;
A
#
# COMPACT_ATOMS: atom_id res chain seq x y z
N MET A 1 -6.88 -53.90 40.10
CA MET A 1 -8.11 -53.78 40.92
C MET A 1 -9.31 -53.78 40.00
N ASN A 2 -10.44 -54.40 40.36
CA ASN A 2 -11.72 -54.18 39.65
C ASN A 2 -12.16 -52.72 39.92
N ILE A 3 -11.96 -51.83 38.96
CA ILE A 3 -12.35 -50.42 39.07
C ILE A 3 -13.85 -50.29 38.80
N THR A 4 -14.68 -50.49 39.82
CA THR A 4 -16.09 -50.05 39.77
C THR A 4 -16.15 -48.55 40.10
N ALA A 5 -16.56 -47.76 39.12
CA ALA A 5 -16.26 -46.33 38.94
C ALA A 5 -16.87 -45.31 39.94
N SER A 6 -17.60 -45.70 40.99
CA SER A 6 -18.42 -44.75 41.77
C SER A 6 -17.95 -44.41 43.19
N THR A 7 -16.86 -44.99 43.71
CA THR A 7 -16.43 -44.76 45.12
C THR A 7 -14.92 -44.60 45.34
N ILE A 8 -14.11 -44.52 44.28
CA ILE A 8 -12.65 -44.45 44.41
C ILE A 8 -12.20 -42.99 44.48
N LYS A 9 -11.41 -42.65 45.52
CA LYS A 9 -10.80 -41.32 45.65
C LYS A 9 -9.59 -41.19 44.71
N PRO A 10 -9.42 -40.05 44.01
CA PRO A 10 -8.27 -39.78 43.15
C PRO A 10 -6.91 -40.06 43.81
N ASP A 11 -6.73 -39.66 45.07
CA ASP A 11 -5.47 -39.90 45.81
C ASP A 11 -5.14 -41.39 45.93
N SER A 12 -6.17 -42.24 46.07
CA SER A 12 -6.00 -43.69 46.15
C SER A 12 -5.60 -44.30 44.82
N ILE A 13 -5.99 -43.68 43.69
CA ILE A 13 -5.57 -44.13 42.35
C ILE A 13 -4.07 -43.84 42.18
N LEU A 14 -3.65 -42.61 42.44
CA LEU A 14 -2.25 -42.21 42.30
C LEU A 14 -1.31 -42.98 43.26
N ALA A 15 -1.74 -43.23 44.50
CA ALA A 15 -0.95 -43.99 45.46
C ALA A 15 -0.67 -45.45 45.04
N ASN A 16 -1.51 -46.02 44.17
CA ASN A 16 -1.32 -47.36 43.62
C ASN A 16 -0.54 -47.38 42.30
N CYS A 17 -0.25 -46.21 41.73
CA CYS A 17 0.53 -46.11 40.50
C CYS A 17 2.02 -46.26 40.82
N THR A 18 2.74 -46.86 39.88
CA THR A 18 4.20 -46.79 39.87
C THR A 18 4.63 -45.47 39.26
N VAL A 19 5.49 -44.73 39.97
CA VAL A 19 6.08 -43.49 39.46
C VAL A 19 7.30 -43.84 38.62
N LEU A 20 7.25 -43.56 37.32
CA LEU A 20 8.39 -43.73 36.41
C LEU A 20 9.08 -42.39 36.20
N ASN A 21 10.39 -42.35 36.45
CA ASN A 21 11.22 -41.17 36.24
C ASN A 21 11.76 -41.16 34.80
N PRO A 22 12.03 -39.97 34.20
CA PRO A 22 12.53 -39.83 32.84
C PRO A 22 13.84 -40.57 32.55
N SER A 23 14.65 -40.88 33.57
CA SER A 23 15.91 -41.62 33.44
C SER A 23 15.75 -43.14 33.39
N ASN A 24 14.53 -43.67 33.52
CA ASN A 24 14.26 -45.11 33.49
C ASN A 24 13.99 -45.58 32.05
N ASP A 25 14.60 -46.68 31.59
CA ASP A 25 14.32 -47.27 30.27
C ASP A 25 12.83 -47.61 30.08
N THR A 26 12.15 -48.00 31.17
CA THR A 26 10.71 -48.29 31.20
C THR A 26 9.85 -47.03 30.95
N TYR A 27 10.37 -45.85 31.31
CA TYR A 27 9.72 -44.58 31.01
C TYR A 27 9.82 -44.27 29.52
N LEU A 28 11.03 -44.38 28.95
CA LEU A 28 11.30 -44.01 27.56
C LEU A 28 10.58 -44.94 26.57
N SER A 29 10.39 -46.20 26.94
CA SER A 29 9.66 -47.21 26.16
C SER A 29 8.14 -47.21 26.40
N HIS A 30 7.61 -46.31 27.23
CA HIS A 30 6.17 -46.24 27.44
C HIS A 30 5.46 -45.71 26.18
N PRO A 31 4.40 -46.36 25.66
CA PRO A 31 3.82 -46.01 24.35
C PRO A 31 3.36 -44.56 24.19
N ILE A 32 2.84 -43.94 25.26
CA ILE A 32 2.47 -42.51 25.26
C ILE A 32 3.70 -41.61 25.12
N ILE A 33 4.83 -41.97 25.76
CA ILE A 33 6.07 -41.21 25.71
C ILE A 33 6.74 -41.37 24.34
N GLU A 34 6.79 -42.58 23.79
CA GLU A 34 7.33 -42.82 22.44
C GLU A 34 6.56 -42.03 21.37
N ARG A 35 5.23 -41.94 21.52
CA ARG A 35 4.38 -41.25 20.56
C ARG A 35 4.45 -39.73 20.69
N PHE A 36 4.24 -39.19 21.88
CA PHE A 36 4.01 -37.75 22.11
C PHE A 36 5.20 -37.01 22.74
N GLY A 37 6.31 -37.70 23.02
CA GLY A 37 7.49 -37.11 23.66
C GLY A 37 7.44 -37.16 25.20
N SER A 38 8.54 -36.74 25.84
CA SER A 38 8.72 -36.80 27.30
C SER A 38 8.56 -35.43 27.96
N PRO A 39 7.74 -35.26 29.01
CA PRO A 39 7.63 -33.98 29.72
C PRO A 39 8.83 -33.60 30.63
N LEU A 40 9.87 -34.43 30.76
CA LEU A 40 10.93 -34.31 31.80
C LEU A 40 10.46 -34.43 33.26
N GLN A 41 9.15 -34.50 33.52
CA GLN A 41 8.61 -34.87 34.83
C GLN A 41 8.30 -36.37 34.89
N PRO A 42 8.23 -36.94 36.11
CA PRO A 42 7.77 -38.32 36.30
C PRO A 42 6.33 -38.51 35.83
N ILE A 43 6.02 -39.73 35.39
CA ILE A 43 4.66 -40.16 35.03
C ILE A 43 4.17 -41.22 36.01
N TYR A 44 2.86 -41.28 36.19
CA TYR A 44 2.20 -42.31 36.99
C TYR A 44 1.67 -43.38 36.05
N VAL A 45 2.05 -44.63 36.28
CA VAL A 45 1.59 -45.77 35.48
C VAL A 45 0.92 -46.76 36.41
N ASP A 46 -0.35 -47.06 36.17
CA ASP A 46 -1.01 -48.19 36.83
C ASP A 46 -0.41 -49.47 36.26
N GLN A 47 0.09 -50.38 37.08
CA GLN A 47 0.70 -51.63 36.61
C GLN A 47 -0.34 -52.72 36.31
N CYS A 48 -1.62 -52.47 36.63
CA CYS A 48 -2.73 -53.38 36.37
C CYS A 48 -3.39 -53.10 35.02
N ASN A 49 -4.06 -54.12 34.49
CA ASN A 49 -5.07 -53.93 33.45
C ASN A 49 -6.38 -53.48 34.10
N VAL A 50 -6.99 -52.46 33.52
CA VAL A 50 -8.15 -51.77 34.08
C VAL A 50 -9.28 -51.77 33.06
N ASP A 51 -10.46 -52.25 33.45
CA ASP A 51 -11.70 -52.05 32.69
C ASP A 51 -12.39 -50.77 33.17
N ILE A 52 -12.61 -49.82 32.26
CA ILE A 52 -13.41 -48.62 32.50
C ILE A 52 -14.51 -48.55 31.46
N ASN A 53 -15.76 -48.68 31.93
CA ASN A 53 -16.95 -48.61 31.08
C ASN A 53 -16.92 -49.58 29.88
N GLY A 54 -16.33 -50.77 30.04
CA GLY A 54 -16.21 -51.79 28.99
C GLY A 54 -15.02 -51.58 28.04
N MET A 55 -14.15 -50.60 28.31
CA MET A 55 -12.88 -50.42 27.62
C MET A 55 -11.73 -50.88 28.51
N MET A 56 -10.92 -51.80 27.98
CA MET A 56 -9.73 -52.31 28.65
C MET A 56 -8.52 -51.42 28.38
N TYR A 57 -7.88 -50.99 29.46
CA TYR A 57 -6.63 -50.27 29.49
C TYR A 57 -5.53 -51.18 30.05
N GLU A 58 -4.42 -51.30 29.35
CA GLU A 58 -3.25 -52.11 29.69
C GLU A 58 -2.15 -51.19 30.17
N GLN A 59 -1.84 -51.29 31.46
CA GLN A 59 -0.86 -50.46 32.14
C GLN A 59 -0.94 -48.95 31.79
N PRO A 60 -2.12 -48.31 31.96
CA PRO A 60 -2.32 -46.96 31.46
C PRO A 60 -1.49 -45.91 32.21
N LEU A 61 -1.18 -44.83 31.49
CA LEU A 61 -0.69 -43.61 32.10
C LEU A 61 -1.85 -42.91 32.82
N ILE A 62 -1.64 -42.60 34.09
CA ILE A 62 -2.58 -41.87 34.93
C ILE A 62 -2.12 -40.42 35.04
N LEU A 63 -2.91 -39.49 34.52
CA LEU A 63 -2.63 -38.07 34.60
C LEU A 63 -3.50 -37.42 35.68
N PRO A 64 -2.91 -36.81 36.73
CA PRO A 64 -3.66 -36.11 37.76
C PRO A 64 -4.45 -34.91 37.20
N ILE A 65 -5.69 -34.71 37.66
CA ILE A 65 -6.53 -33.57 37.32
C ILE A 65 -6.80 -32.75 38.58
N TYR A 66 -6.46 -31.47 38.51
CA TYR A 66 -6.55 -30.52 39.61
C TYR A 66 -7.66 -29.50 39.38
N ASN A 67 -8.21 -28.98 40.47
CA ASN A 67 -9.04 -27.77 40.45
C ASN A 67 -8.17 -26.50 40.51
N THR A 68 -8.82 -25.34 40.56
CA THR A 68 -8.17 -24.03 40.67
C THR A 68 -7.36 -23.79 41.95
N GLN A 69 -7.59 -24.58 42.99
CA GLN A 69 -6.88 -24.56 44.26
C GLN A 69 -5.71 -25.55 44.26
N LEU A 70 -5.44 -26.20 43.12
CA LEU A 70 -4.46 -27.28 42.96
C LEU A 70 -4.75 -28.51 43.82
N GLU A 71 -6.02 -28.72 44.19
CA GLU A 71 -6.46 -29.92 44.86
C GLU A 71 -6.76 -31.00 43.82
N LEU A 72 -6.30 -32.24 44.08
CA LEU A 72 -6.56 -33.37 43.20
C LEU A 72 -8.06 -33.72 43.25
N VAL A 73 -8.74 -33.60 42.11
CA VAL A 73 -10.20 -33.85 42.03
C VAL A 73 -10.55 -35.06 41.20
N GLN A 74 -9.75 -35.40 40.19
CA GLN A 74 -9.97 -36.52 39.28
C GLN A 74 -8.62 -37.03 38.75
N CYS A 75 -8.64 -38.16 38.05
CA CYS A 75 -7.52 -38.69 37.28
C CYS A 75 -7.99 -38.99 35.86
N ALA A 76 -7.15 -38.72 34.88
CA ALA A 76 -7.33 -39.16 33.52
C ALA A 76 -6.55 -40.45 33.25
N VAL A 77 -7.17 -41.39 32.54
CA VAL A 77 -6.58 -42.67 32.13
C VAL A 77 -6.28 -42.60 30.64
N LEU A 78 -5.00 -42.67 30.30
CA LEU A 78 -4.45 -42.47 28.96
C LEU A 78 -3.78 -43.76 28.47
N GLN A 79 -4.10 -44.15 27.23
CA GLN A 79 -3.43 -45.23 26.52
C GLN A 79 -3.35 -44.89 25.03
N ASP A 80 -2.22 -45.25 24.41
CA ASP A 80 -2.00 -45.00 22.98
C ASP A 80 -3.14 -45.60 22.14
N LYS A 81 -3.64 -44.80 21.19
CA LYS A 81 -4.73 -45.11 20.25
C LYS A 81 -6.09 -45.37 20.90
N GLN A 82 -6.26 -45.09 22.19
CA GLN A 82 -7.54 -45.17 22.88
C GLN A 82 -8.10 -43.79 23.24
N ARG A 83 -9.38 -43.73 23.63
CA ARG A 83 -9.99 -42.52 24.18
C ARG A 83 -9.57 -42.34 25.64
N VAL A 84 -9.47 -41.09 26.07
CA VAL A 84 -9.21 -40.76 27.47
C VAL A 84 -10.47 -41.00 28.30
N GLN A 85 -10.30 -41.63 29.47
CA GLN A 85 -11.35 -41.75 30.49
C GLN A 85 -11.03 -40.87 31.68
N ILE A 86 -12.03 -40.22 32.26
CA ILE A 86 -11.87 -39.43 33.48
C ILE A 86 -12.58 -40.14 34.62
N ILE A 87 -11.88 -40.28 35.75
CA ILE A 87 -12.39 -40.94 36.94
C ILE A 87 -12.12 -40.11 38.21
N PRO A 88 -13.06 -40.04 39.16
CA PRO A 88 -14.46 -40.48 39.06
C PRO A 88 -15.29 -39.52 38.17
N ASP A 89 -16.48 -39.94 37.75
CA ASP A 89 -17.53 -39.11 37.12
C ASP A 89 -17.38 -38.67 35.64
N GLY A 90 -16.41 -39.21 34.88
CA GLY A 90 -16.41 -39.18 33.40
C GLY A 90 -16.08 -37.85 32.72
N LEU A 91 -16.66 -36.72 33.17
CA LEU A 91 -16.37 -35.40 32.64
C LEU A 91 -15.33 -34.68 33.51
N ALA A 92 -14.31 -34.09 32.87
CA ALA A 92 -13.30 -33.33 33.59
C ALA A 92 -13.88 -32.07 34.23
N LYS A 93 -13.61 -31.88 35.52
CA LYS A 93 -14.00 -30.73 36.37
C LYS A 93 -12.80 -29.83 36.69
N GLY A 94 -11.75 -29.94 35.89
CA GLY A 94 -10.46 -29.33 36.13
C GLY A 94 -9.52 -29.59 34.96
N PHE A 95 -8.22 -29.56 35.23
CA PHE A 95 -7.19 -29.68 34.22
C PHE A 95 -5.97 -30.45 34.74
N ALA A 96 -5.19 -31.02 33.83
CA ALA A 96 -3.85 -31.52 34.17
C ALA A 96 -2.83 -30.39 34.02
N CYS A 97 -1.76 -30.40 34.81
CA CYS A 97 -0.73 -29.37 34.72
C CYS A 97 0.66 -29.89 35.05
N TYR A 98 1.66 -29.25 34.44
CA TYR A 98 3.07 -29.36 34.80
C TYR A 98 3.65 -27.97 35.09
N GLY A 99 4.64 -27.92 35.98
CA GLY A 99 5.25 -26.67 36.46
C GLY A 99 4.43 -25.94 37.53
N ASP A 100 5.05 -24.93 38.15
CA ASP A 100 4.44 -24.19 39.26
C ASP A 100 3.53 -23.06 38.76
N LEU A 101 2.23 -23.23 38.96
CA LEU A 101 1.22 -22.25 38.59
C LEU A 101 1.21 -21.07 39.58
N HIS A 102 1.65 -19.89 39.13
CA HIS A 102 1.59 -18.66 39.91
C HIS A 102 0.66 -17.63 39.27
N LEU A 103 -0.10 -16.90 40.10
CA LEU A 103 -1.13 -15.94 39.65
C LEU A 103 -0.61 -14.88 38.66
N ASN A 104 0.64 -14.44 38.85
CA ASN A 104 1.27 -13.35 38.09
C ASN A 104 2.31 -13.84 37.06
N LYS A 105 2.44 -15.15 36.82
CA LYS A 105 3.34 -15.69 35.79
C LYS A 105 2.55 -16.20 34.59
N PRO A 106 3.14 -16.23 33.39
CA PRO A 106 2.54 -16.86 32.21
C PRO A 106 2.13 -18.30 32.49
N VAL A 107 0.91 -18.66 32.10
CA VAL A 107 0.39 -20.04 32.09
C VAL A 107 0.05 -20.39 30.65
N ILE A 108 0.63 -21.47 30.14
CA ILE A 108 0.39 -21.95 28.78
C ILE A 108 -0.71 -23.00 28.80
N ILE A 109 -1.76 -22.80 28.02
CA ILE A 109 -2.92 -23.68 27.93
C ILE A 109 -2.84 -24.44 26.62
N THR A 110 -2.91 -25.76 26.71
CA THR A 110 -2.81 -26.70 25.59
C THR A 110 -4.03 -27.61 25.56
N HIS A 111 -4.34 -28.16 24.39
CA HIS A 111 -5.44 -29.10 24.17
C HIS A 111 -4.97 -30.34 23.40
N ASP A 112 -3.65 -30.53 23.35
CA ASP A 112 -2.95 -31.61 22.66
C ASP A 112 -1.82 -32.12 23.57
N VAL A 113 -1.62 -33.44 23.63
CA VAL A 113 -0.67 -34.08 24.54
C VAL A 113 0.77 -33.80 24.14
N GLU A 114 1.05 -33.71 22.84
CA GLU A 114 2.38 -33.46 22.31
C GLU A 114 2.84 -32.04 22.68
N ALA A 115 1.98 -31.06 22.42
CA ALA A 115 2.24 -29.67 22.84
C ALA A 115 2.36 -29.55 24.37
N PHE A 116 1.51 -30.25 25.13
CA PHE A 116 1.58 -30.26 26.59
C PHE A 116 2.93 -30.77 27.10
N PHE A 117 3.39 -31.92 26.60
CA PHE A 117 4.68 -32.50 26.99
C PHE A 117 5.84 -31.65 26.51
N LYS A 118 5.78 -31.09 25.29
CA LYS A 118 6.87 -30.26 24.77
C LYS A 118 7.02 -28.98 25.57
N VAL A 119 5.92 -28.29 25.87
CA VAL A 119 5.95 -27.06 26.68
C VAL A 119 6.42 -27.35 28.12
N ALA A 120 6.09 -28.51 28.68
CA ALA A 120 6.55 -28.92 30.01
C ALA A 120 8.09 -29.01 30.15
N GLN A 121 8.82 -29.07 29.03
CA GLN A 121 10.28 -29.05 28.99
C GLN A 121 10.88 -27.63 29.05
N THR A 122 10.08 -26.58 28.79
CA THR A 122 10.57 -25.20 28.56
C THR A 122 10.66 -24.34 29.83
N GLY A 123 10.23 -24.87 30.97
CA GLY A 123 10.14 -24.15 32.24
C GLY A 123 8.90 -23.25 32.39
N TYR A 124 8.07 -23.10 31.35
CA TYR A 124 6.76 -22.49 31.48
C TYR A 124 5.77 -23.46 32.13
N PRO A 125 4.94 -23.00 33.09
CA PRO A 125 3.88 -23.85 33.60
C PRO A 125 2.82 -24.03 32.52
N VAL A 126 2.42 -25.28 32.31
CA VAL A 126 1.52 -25.68 31.23
C VAL A 126 0.33 -26.44 31.79
N VAL A 127 -0.84 -26.18 31.20
CA VAL A 127 -2.12 -26.78 31.51
C VAL A 127 -2.61 -27.54 30.28
N LEU A 128 -3.09 -28.77 30.47
CA LEU A 128 -3.76 -29.57 29.45
C LEU A 128 -5.27 -29.61 29.72
N VAL A 129 -6.04 -29.18 28.73
CA VAL A 129 -7.50 -29.37 28.71
C VAL A 129 -7.80 -30.82 28.37
N MET A 130 -8.53 -31.50 29.25
CA MET A 130 -8.83 -32.92 29.11
C MET A 130 -9.93 -33.15 28.05
N LEU A 131 -9.54 -33.58 26.85
CA LEU A 131 -10.45 -33.92 25.76
C LEU A 131 -10.51 -35.45 25.54
N PRO A 132 -11.66 -36.01 25.09
CA PRO A 132 -11.82 -37.46 24.95
C PRO A 132 -10.87 -38.13 23.94
N ASN A 133 -10.45 -37.39 22.91
CA ASN A 133 -9.67 -37.96 21.79
C ASN A 133 -8.16 -37.65 21.84
N LEU A 134 -7.65 -37.10 22.96
CA LEU A 134 -6.24 -36.70 23.11
C LEU A 134 -5.22 -37.78 22.71
N THR A 135 -5.52 -39.06 22.97
CA THR A 135 -4.64 -40.20 22.67
C THR A 135 -5.12 -41.05 21.49
N SER A 136 -6.15 -40.61 20.76
CA SER A 136 -6.74 -41.38 19.66
C SER A 136 -5.77 -41.58 18.49
N LYS A 137 -6.01 -42.61 17.67
CA LYS A 137 -5.11 -42.97 16.56
C LYS A 137 -4.95 -41.87 15.50
N ASN A 138 -6.02 -41.12 15.23
CA ASN A 138 -6.03 -40.04 14.25
C ASN A 138 -6.30 -38.71 14.97
N LEU A 139 -5.64 -37.65 14.52
CA LEU A 139 -5.99 -36.28 14.88
C LEU A 139 -7.42 -36.00 14.42
N THR A 140 -8.30 -35.66 15.36
CA THR A 140 -9.68 -35.26 15.07
C THR A 140 -9.81 -33.76 15.23
N GLU A 141 -10.48 -33.10 14.29
CA GLU A 141 -10.84 -31.69 14.44
C GLU A 141 -11.63 -31.45 15.73
N LEU A 142 -11.39 -30.30 16.36
CA LEU A 142 -12.09 -29.86 17.55
C LEU A 142 -13.58 -29.62 17.23
N LYS A 143 -14.44 -30.20 18.06
CA LYS A 143 -15.90 -30.02 17.98
C LYS A 143 -16.33 -28.89 18.90
N ALA A 144 -17.56 -28.41 18.73
CA ALA A 144 -18.14 -27.36 19.58
C ALA A 144 -18.00 -27.65 21.08
N PHE A 145 -18.25 -28.91 21.49
CA PHE A 145 -18.09 -29.33 22.88
C PHE A 145 -16.64 -29.26 23.38
N ASP A 146 -15.65 -29.48 22.52
CA ASP A 146 -14.24 -29.37 22.91
C ASP A 146 -13.89 -27.91 23.22
N PHE A 147 -14.42 -26.95 22.44
CA PHE A 147 -14.28 -25.52 22.73
C PHE A 147 -14.99 -25.09 24.02
N GLU A 148 -16.15 -25.69 24.35
CA GLU A 148 -16.81 -25.47 25.64
C GLU A 148 -15.92 -25.90 26.81
N GLN A 149 -15.20 -27.02 26.68
CA GLN A 149 -14.26 -27.49 27.71
C GLN A 149 -13.02 -26.60 27.82
N ILE A 150 -12.46 -26.17 26.68
CA ILE A 150 -11.34 -25.23 26.66
C ILE A 150 -11.75 -23.92 27.35
N GLN A 151 -12.91 -23.38 26.99
CA GLN A 151 -13.48 -22.18 27.61
C GLN A 151 -13.72 -22.36 29.11
N TYR A 152 -14.23 -23.52 29.54
CA TYR A 152 -14.45 -23.84 30.94
C TYR A 152 -13.15 -23.76 31.76
N VAL A 153 -12.07 -24.41 31.30
CA VAL A 153 -10.77 -24.40 31.98
C VAL A 153 -10.18 -22.99 32.05
N ILE A 154 -10.21 -22.23 30.94
CA ILE A 154 -9.72 -20.84 30.92
C ILE A 154 -10.49 -19.97 31.93
N GLN A 155 -11.82 -20.11 31.97
CA GLN A 155 -12.65 -19.35 32.91
C GLN A 155 -12.39 -19.77 34.36
N GLN A 156 -12.11 -21.05 34.62
CA GLN A 156 -11.72 -21.53 35.94
C GLN A 156 -10.43 -20.83 36.40
N LEU A 157 -9.37 -20.88 35.58
CA LEU A 157 -8.09 -20.22 35.85
C LEU A 157 -8.25 -18.71 36.03
N SER A 158 -9.00 -18.06 35.14
CA SER A 158 -9.27 -16.62 35.25
C SER A 158 -9.97 -16.25 36.56
N LYS A 159 -11.01 -17.00 36.95
CA LYS A 159 -11.75 -16.75 38.21
C LYS A 159 -10.88 -16.98 39.45
N ALA A 160 -9.89 -17.86 39.36
CA ALA A 160 -8.91 -18.10 40.41
C ALA A 160 -7.82 -17.01 40.51
N GLY A 161 -7.81 -16.04 39.58
CA GLY A 161 -6.93 -14.88 39.62
C GLY A 161 -5.67 -15.02 38.76
N TYR A 162 -5.55 -16.05 37.92
CA TYR A 162 -4.46 -16.14 36.95
C TYR A 162 -4.68 -15.09 35.85
N GLN A 163 -3.73 -14.17 35.71
CA GLN A 163 -3.88 -12.99 34.84
C GLN A 163 -3.24 -13.17 33.46
N GLN A 164 -2.30 -14.10 33.33
CA GLN A 164 -1.47 -14.27 32.15
C GLN A 164 -1.72 -15.64 31.52
N LEU A 165 -2.87 -15.77 30.84
CA LEU A 165 -3.30 -17.02 30.20
C LEU A 165 -3.01 -16.97 28.69
N TYR A 166 -2.18 -17.89 28.22
CA TYR A 166 -1.76 -17.94 26.82
C TYR A 166 -2.09 -19.29 26.20
N MET A 167 -2.49 -19.32 24.93
CA MET A 167 -2.79 -20.55 24.22
C MET A 167 -2.13 -20.53 22.83
N PRO A 168 -1.15 -21.40 22.55
CA PRO A 168 -0.59 -21.55 21.22
C PRO A 168 -1.62 -22.08 20.23
N VAL A 169 -1.70 -21.49 19.04
CA VAL A 169 -2.63 -21.87 17.98
C VAL A 169 -1.92 -21.80 16.63
N ARG A 170 -2.21 -22.77 15.77
CA ARG A 170 -1.68 -22.84 14.40
C ARG A 170 -2.18 -21.66 13.56
N PRO A 171 -1.39 -21.12 12.62
CA PRO A 171 -1.77 -19.96 11.82
C PRO A 171 -3.05 -20.19 10.99
N GLU A 172 -3.26 -21.41 10.51
CA GLU A 172 -4.47 -21.80 9.77
C GLU A 172 -5.72 -21.86 10.66
N GLN A 173 -5.57 -21.99 11.98
CA GLN A 173 -6.67 -22.11 12.93
C GLN A 173 -7.01 -20.80 13.65
N ILE A 174 -6.03 -19.92 13.84
CA ILE A 174 -6.18 -18.73 14.69
C ILE A 174 -7.27 -17.75 14.21
N GLN A 175 -7.59 -17.79 12.91
CA GLN A 175 -8.63 -16.96 12.28
C GLN A 175 -10.01 -17.62 12.22
N LEU A 176 -10.15 -18.88 12.64
CA LEU A 176 -11.42 -19.58 12.65
C LEU A 176 -12.34 -19.03 13.74
N ASP A 177 -13.64 -18.97 13.47
CA ASP A 177 -14.65 -18.39 14.36
C ASP A 177 -14.63 -18.96 15.79
N PRO A 178 -14.43 -20.27 16.04
CA PRO A 178 -14.36 -20.80 17.40
C PRO A 178 -13.22 -20.19 18.24
N PHE A 179 -12.05 -19.96 17.64
CA PHE A 179 -10.91 -19.34 18.34
C PHE A 179 -11.10 -17.84 18.56
N LYS A 180 -11.75 -17.14 17.61
CA LYS A 180 -12.16 -15.74 17.78
C LYS A 180 -13.15 -15.60 18.93
N GLN A 181 -14.15 -16.47 18.99
CA GLN A 181 -15.12 -16.52 20.09
C GLN A 181 -14.45 -16.83 21.43
N LEU A 182 -13.46 -17.74 21.45
CA LEU A 182 -12.71 -18.05 22.66
C LEU A 182 -11.98 -16.82 23.21
N LYS A 183 -11.34 -16.02 22.35
CA LYS A 183 -10.68 -14.75 22.71
C LYS A 183 -11.68 -13.68 23.18
N GLN A 184 -12.91 -13.67 22.65
CA GLN A 184 -13.94 -12.72 23.05
C GLN A 184 -14.61 -13.10 24.39
N ASN A 185 -14.80 -14.40 24.62
CA ASN A 185 -15.56 -14.92 25.76
C ASN A 185 -14.70 -15.17 27.01
N THR A 186 -13.37 -15.06 26.88
CA THR A 186 -12.41 -15.37 27.95
C THR A 186 -11.21 -14.42 27.89
N PRO A 187 -10.42 -14.29 28.97
CA PRO A 187 -9.22 -13.46 28.96
C PRO A 187 -7.99 -14.13 28.31
N VAL A 188 -8.15 -15.28 27.66
CA VAL A 188 -7.03 -15.97 27.02
C VAL A 188 -6.44 -15.14 25.88
N ARG A 189 -5.12 -15.20 25.74
CA ARG A 189 -4.40 -14.57 24.65
C ARG A 189 -3.81 -15.64 23.75
N LEU A 190 -4.24 -15.66 22.49
CA LEU A 190 -3.77 -16.65 21.53
C LEU A 190 -2.36 -16.28 21.06
N LEU A 191 -1.45 -17.24 21.05
CA LEU A 191 -0.10 -17.12 20.51
C LEU A 191 -0.09 -17.75 19.12
N ASN A 192 0.16 -16.96 18.07
CA ASN A 192 0.29 -17.49 16.73
C ASN A 192 1.62 -18.26 16.62
N GLN A 193 1.56 -19.56 16.33
CA GLN A 193 2.75 -20.41 16.12
C GLN A 193 3.62 -19.96 14.95
N TYR A 194 3.11 -19.07 14.10
CA TYR A 194 3.86 -18.37 13.07
C TYR A 194 4.17 -16.93 13.51
N ILE A 195 5.44 -16.59 13.64
CA ILE A 195 5.92 -15.26 14.04
C ILE A 195 6.79 -14.67 12.93
N LYS A 196 6.57 -13.38 12.64
CA LYS A 196 7.43 -12.58 11.76
C LYS A 196 8.14 -11.50 12.57
N ILE A 197 9.47 -11.52 12.58
CA ILE A 197 10.33 -10.54 13.26
C ILE A 197 11.24 -9.91 12.21
N GLY A 198 10.94 -8.67 11.81
CA GLY A 198 11.62 -8.00 10.69
C GLY A 198 11.37 -8.76 9.38
N GLU A 199 12.44 -9.19 8.73
CA GLU A 199 12.39 -9.98 7.49
C GLU A 199 12.35 -11.51 7.75
N SER A 200 12.55 -11.95 9.00
CA SER A 200 12.61 -13.37 9.36
C SER A 200 11.25 -13.93 9.76
N GLU A 201 10.98 -15.16 9.32
CA GLU A 201 9.72 -15.88 9.55
C GLU A 201 10.02 -17.21 10.26
N PHE A 202 9.30 -17.48 11.35
CA PHE A 202 9.50 -18.66 12.20
C PHE A 202 8.17 -19.38 12.40
N PHE A 203 8.16 -20.71 12.24
CA PHE A 203 7.02 -21.56 12.54
C PHE A 203 7.42 -22.64 13.55
N THR A 204 6.69 -22.72 14.66
CA THR A 204 6.98 -23.67 15.75
C THR A 204 5.83 -24.67 15.93
N GLU A 205 6.06 -25.93 15.59
CA GLU A 205 5.01 -26.97 15.58
C GLU A 205 4.54 -27.41 16.97
N LEU A 206 5.38 -27.26 18.00
CA LEU A 206 5.17 -27.79 19.36
C LEU A 206 5.06 -29.32 19.41
N ASN A 207 5.77 -30.02 18.53
CA ASN A 207 5.84 -31.47 18.50
C ASN A 207 7.08 -31.99 19.26
N LYS A 208 7.22 -33.30 19.39
CA LYS A 208 8.34 -33.91 20.13
C LYS A 208 9.72 -33.68 19.50
N ASP A 209 9.77 -33.41 18.20
CA ASP A 209 10.99 -33.25 17.41
C ASP A 209 11.51 -31.80 17.41
N ASN A 210 10.71 -30.83 17.87
CA ASN A 210 11.17 -29.44 18.00
C ASN A 210 12.28 -29.31 19.05
N ASP A 211 13.17 -28.34 18.89
CA ASP A 211 14.16 -28.02 19.91
C ASP A 211 13.50 -27.31 21.12
N THR A 212 13.96 -27.60 22.34
CA THR A 212 13.34 -27.04 23.56
C THR A 212 13.65 -25.56 23.73
N GLU A 213 14.86 -25.12 23.37
CA GLU A 213 15.26 -23.72 23.44
C GLU A 213 14.50 -22.89 22.39
N GLU A 214 14.29 -23.44 21.20
CA GLU A 214 13.45 -22.82 20.16
C GLU A 214 12.00 -22.64 20.62
N VAL A 215 11.39 -23.66 21.24
CA VAL A 215 10.02 -23.56 21.76
C VAL A 215 9.95 -22.53 22.90
N GLN A 216 10.95 -22.49 23.78
CA GLN A 216 11.02 -21.51 24.85
C GLN A 216 11.13 -20.08 24.29
N ALA A 217 11.99 -19.87 23.28
CA ALA A 217 12.16 -18.59 22.60
C ALA A 217 10.85 -18.16 21.90
N PHE A 218 10.19 -19.09 21.19
CA PHE A 218 8.88 -18.86 20.60
C PHE A 218 7.86 -18.35 21.61
N ILE A 219 7.69 -19.04 22.75
CA ILE A 219 6.72 -18.63 23.78
C ILE A 219 7.06 -17.24 24.32
N HIS A 220 8.35 -16.97 24.57
CA HIS A 220 8.81 -15.68 25.07
C HIS A 220 8.50 -14.54 24.10
N GLU A 221 8.90 -14.68 22.84
CA GLU A 221 8.70 -13.67 21.79
C GLU A 221 7.23 -13.47 21.45
N ALA A 222 6.45 -14.54 21.35
CA ALA A 222 5.01 -14.47 21.10
C ALA A 222 4.29 -13.66 22.20
N ILE A 223 4.66 -13.86 23.46
CA ILE A 223 4.13 -13.09 24.59
C ILE A 223 4.59 -11.64 24.56
N ALA A 224 5.82 -11.36 24.13
CA ALA A 224 6.36 -10.00 24.03
C ALA A 224 5.68 -9.17 22.93
N LEU A 225 5.35 -9.79 21.79
CA LEU A 225 4.64 -9.17 20.66
C LEU A 225 3.16 -8.89 20.94
N LEU A 226 2.63 -9.51 21.99
CA LEU A 226 1.25 -9.37 22.41
C LEU A 226 1.05 -7.99 23.12
N PRO A 227 0.00 -7.20 22.80
CA PRO A 227 -0.27 -5.90 23.43
C PRO A 227 -0.25 -5.91 24.98
N LYS A 228 0.44 -4.99 25.67
CA LYS A 228 0.53 -5.02 27.14
C LYS A 228 -0.80 -4.60 27.81
N HIS A 229 -1.18 -5.26 28.91
CA HIS A 229 -2.46 -5.03 29.60
C HIS A 229 -2.57 -3.60 30.16
N GLY A 230 -3.67 -2.91 29.88
CA GLY A 230 -4.07 -1.66 30.56
C GLY A 230 -3.39 -0.36 30.11
N GLN A 231 -2.39 -0.42 29.24
CA GLN A 231 -1.90 0.77 28.53
C GLN A 231 -2.73 0.97 27.26
N TRP A 232 -3.07 2.22 26.96
CA TRP A 232 -3.63 2.56 25.65
C TRP A 232 -2.63 2.11 24.58
N GLY A 233 -3.12 1.38 23.57
CA GLY A 233 -2.32 1.16 22.37
C GLY A 233 -2.10 2.48 21.64
N GLU A 234 -1.19 2.49 20.68
CA GLU A 234 -1.06 3.62 19.76
C GLU A 234 -2.40 3.86 19.06
N LEU A 235 -2.78 5.14 18.91
CA LEU A 235 -3.99 5.50 18.15
C LEU A 235 -3.81 5.01 16.71
N LEU A 236 -4.55 3.99 16.33
CA LEU A 236 -4.52 3.48 14.97
C LEU A 236 -5.46 4.34 14.12
N PRO A 237 -5.11 4.79 12.92
CA PRO A 237 -5.97 5.66 12.10
C PRO A 237 -7.40 5.11 11.86
N LEU A 238 -8.45 5.97 11.95
CA LEU A 238 -9.89 5.64 11.73
C LEU A 238 -10.23 5.25 10.31
N ALA A 239 -9.66 5.97 9.36
CA ALA A 239 -9.40 5.36 8.08
C ALA A 239 -8.28 4.37 8.36
N GLN A 240 -8.44 3.09 8.01
CA GLN A 240 -7.25 2.36 7.59
C GLN A 240 -6.46 3.35 6.74
N ALA A 241 -5.23 3.64 7.15
CA ALA A 241 -4.24 3.96 6.17
C ALA A 241 -4.17 2.68 5.32
N GLU A 242 -5.13 2.53 4.42
CA GLU A 242 -4.80 2.17 3.08
C GLU A 242 -3.90 3.31 2.59
N THR A 243 -2.66 3.35 3.10
CA THR A 243 -1.59 2.98 2.20
C THR A 243 -2.00 1.63 1.60
N ALA A 244 -2.95 1.65 0.64
CA ALA A 244 -2.84 0.78 -0.51
C ALA A 244 -1.41 1.07 -0.92
N ALA A 245 -0.50 0.15 -0.58
CA ALA A 245 0.93 0.41 -0.47
C ALA A 245 1.31 1.42 -1.55
N ASN A 246 1.66 2.67 -1.17
CA ASN A 246 2.09 3.66 -2.15
C ASN A 246 3.31 3.01 -2.77
N THR A 247 3.09 2.32 -3.89
CA THR A 247 4.10 1.46 -4.48
C THR A 247 5.22 2.44 -4.79
N PRO A 248 6.40 2.30 -4.17
CA PRO A 248 7.44 3.30 -4.32
C PRO A 248 7.61 3.62 -5.79
N TYR A 249 7.70 4.90 -6.13
CA TYR A 249 7.83 5.31 -7.52
C TYR A 249 8.95 4.48 -8.19
N PRO A 250 8.70 3.87 -9.36
CA PRO A 250 9.62 2.89 -9.96
C PRO A 250 10.85 3.58 -10.55
N ILE A 251 11.70 4.17 -9.71
CA ILE A 251 12.84 4.98 -10.15
C ILE A 251 13.87 4.16 -10.93
N HIS A 252 13.95 2.85 -10.66
CA HIS A 252 14.80 1.92 -11.40
C HIS A 252 14.35 1.71 -12.85
N ALA A 253 13.13 2.12 -13.20
CA ALA A 253 12.57 2.05 -14.53
C ALA A 253 13.00 3.20 -15.44
N LEU A 254 13.64 4.24 -14.89
CA LEU A 254 14.14 5.38 -15.64
C LEU A 254 15.49 5.08 -16.31
N PRO A 255 15.82 5.76 -17.43
CA PRO A 255 17.17 5.77 -17.99
C PRO A 255 18.23 6.07 -16.93
N PRO A 256 19.42 5.45 -16.95
CA PRO A 256 20.42 5.60 -15.90
C PRO A 256 20.78 7.06 -15.59
N LEU A 257 21.01 7.88 -16.62
CA LEU A 257 21.33 9.30 -16.43
C LEU A 257 20.14 10.09 -15.88
N ALA A 258 18.92 9.81 -16.35
CA ALA A 258 17.71 10.45 -15.85
C ALA A 258 17.44 10.05 -14.39
N LYS A 259 17.64 8.78 -14.02
CA LYS A 259 17.55 8.27 -12.65
C LYS A 259 18.50 9.02 -11.71
N GLU A 260 19.77 9.17 -12.09
CA GLU A 260 20.75 9.89 -11.28
C GLU A 260 20.39 11.38 -11.12
N ALA A 261 19.84 12.01 -12.16
CA ALA A 261 19.31 13.37 -12.07
C ALA A 261 18.12 13.46 -11.09
N VAL A 262 17.18 12.51 -11.16
CA VAL A 262 16.03 12.43 -10.24
C VAL A 262 16.48 12.30 -8.79
N LEU A 263 17.44 11.39 -8.52
CA LEU A 263 18.01 11.22 -7.18
C LEU A 263 18.67 12.50 -6.68
N ALA A 264 19.46 13.17 -7.53
CA ALA A 264 20.10 14.42 -7.18
C ALA A 264 19.06 15.53 -6.90
N ILE A 265 18.06 15.72 -7.77
CA ILE A 265 17.01 16.72 -7.56
C ILE A 265 16.27 16.43 -6.25
N ALA A 266 15.85 15.19 -6.01
CA ALA A 266 15.18 14.81 -4.78
C ALA A 266 16.04 15.09 -3.53
N GLU A 267 17.35 14.81 -3.61
CA GLU A 267 18.31 15.07 -2.54
C GLU A 267 18.48 16.58 -2.25
N TYR A 268 18.74 17.39 -3.28
CA TYR A 268 19.02 18.83 -3.15
C TYR A 268 17.79 19.69 -2.88
N VAL A 269 16.62 19.24 -3.31
CA VAL A 269 15.36 19.97 -3.13
C VAL A 269 14.60 19.44 -1.90
N GLN A 270 14.96 18.25 -1.41
CA GLN A 270 14.18 17.48 -0.43
C GLN A 270 12.74 17.25 -0.91
N ALA A 271 12.60 16.96 -2.20
CA ALA A 271 11.32 16.65 -2.86
C ALA A 271 11.12 15.13 -3.00
N PRO A 272 9.86 14.65 -3.04
CA PRO A 272 9.57 13.25 -3.32
C PRO A 272 10.16 12.79 -4.65
N ILE A 273 10.61 11.54 -4.73
CA ILE A 273 11.21 10.95 -5.94
C ILE A 273 10.27 11.04 -7.13
N ALA A 274 8.99 10.76 -6.91
CA ALA A 274 7.97 10.76 -7.95
C ALA A 274 7.78 12.16 -8.58
N MET A 275 7.86 13.23 -7.77
CA MET A 275 7.79 14.61 -8.23
C MET A 275 9.02 15.01 -9.05
N ALA A 276 10.22 14.66 -8.57
CA ALA A 276 11.46 14.90 -9.31
C ALA A 276 11.47 14.13 -10.64
N ALA A 277 10.99 12.88 -10.65
CA ALA A 277 10.86 12.07 -11.85
C ALA A 277 9.93 12.69 -12.88
N GLN A 278 8.74 13.15 -12.48
CA GLN A 278 7.81 13.85 -13.38
C GLN A 278 8.43 15.10 -14.00
N CYS A 279 9.18 15.90 -13.22
CA CYS A 279 9.89 17.06 -13.74
C CYS A 279 10.92 16.66 -14.83
N VAL A 280 11.74 15.64 -14.57
CA VAL A 280 12.76 15.16 -15.50
C VAL A 280 12.13 14.56 -16.77
N ILE A 281 11.08 13.74 -16.63
CA ILE A 281 10.34 13.18 -17.77
C ILE A 281 9.71 14.30 -18.61
N GLY A 282 9.18 15.35 -17.97
CA GLY A 282 8.62 16.51 -18.66
C GLY A 282 9.65 17.25 -19.52
N ALA A 283 10.85 17.49 -18.97
CA ALA A 283 11.96 18.07 -19.71
C ALA A 283 12.37 17.19 -20.90
N MET A 284 12.51 15.87 -20.68
CA MET A 284 12.84 14.91 -21.74
C MET A 284 11.78 14.89 -22.85
N SER A 285 10.48 14.92 -22.49
CA SER A 285 9.38 14.96 -23.45
C SER A 285 9.38 16.24 -24.29
N HIS A 286 9.65 17.38 -23.65
CA HIS A 286 9.75 18.67 -24.34
C HIS A 286 10.83 18.66 -25.43
N ILE A 287 11.99 18.05 -25.13
CA ILE A 287 13.09 17.91 -26.09
C ILE A 287 12.76 16.87 -27.16
N ALA A 288 12.36 15.66 -26.77
CA ALA A 288 12.16 14.53 -27.68
C ALA A 288 11.07 14.78 -28.74
N GLN A 289 9.99 15.47 -28.39
CA GLN A 289 8.86 15.70 -29.30
C GLN A 289 9.24 16.51 -30.55
N ALA A 290 10.32 17.29 -30.52
CA ALA A 290 10.80 18.02 -31.69
C ALA A 290 11.44 17.10 -32.75
N HIS A 291 11.84 15.88 -32.38
CA HIS A 291 12.75 15.05 -33.18
C HIS A 291 12.25 13.65 -33.50
N VAL A 292 11.36 13.07 -32.68
CA VAL A 292 10.95 11.67 -32.86
C VAL A 292 9.45 11.43 -32.73
N ASN A 293 9.03 10.32 -33.33
CA ASN A 293 7.72 9.72 -33.21
C ASN A 293 7.81 8.37 -32.49
N ALA A 294 6.78 8.08 -31.72
CA ALA A 294 6.61 6.78 -31.11
C ALA A 294 6.09 5.77 -32.16
N PRO A 295 6.43 4.49 -32.02
CA PRO A 295 5.94 3.45 -32.92
C PRO A 295 4.43 3.27 -32.77
N HIS A 296 3.73 3.14 -33.90
CA HIS A 296 2.29 2.89 -33.95
C HIS A 296 1.99 1.58 -34.71
N PRO A 297 1.12 0.70 -34.21
CA PRO A 297 0.87 -0.62 -34.83
C PRO A 297 0.37 -0.57 -36.28
N PHE A 298 -0.34 0.51 -36.64
CA PHE A 298 -1.01 0.65 -37.93
C PHE A 298 -0.53 1.82 -38.78
N ASN A 299 0.42 2.62 -38.29
CA ASN A 299 0.91 3.82 -38.98
C ASN A 299 2.43 3.77 -39.08
N ALA A 300 2.95 3.62 -40.29
CA ALA A 300 4.38 3.59 -40.55
C ALA A 300 5.09 4.90 -40.17
N LEU A 301 4.37 6.03 -40.17
CA LEU A 301 4.88 7.33 -39.71
C LEU A 301 4.87 7.48 -38.18
N GLY A 302 4.38 6.47 -37.46
CA GLY A 302 4.28 6.45 -36.01
C GLY A 302 3.14 7.31 -35.46
N GLU A 303 3.28 7.67 -34.19
CA GLU A 303 2.38 8.57 -33.46
C GLU A 303 3.21 9.62 -32.67
N PRO A 304 2.62 10.74 -32.24
CA PRO A 304 3.32 11.71 -31.39
C PRO A 304 3.94 11.06 -30.15
N CYS A 305 5.20 11.36 -29.83
CA CYS A 305 5.81 10.90 -28.57
C CYS A 305 5.53 11.83 -27.37
N SER A 306 4.86 12.97 -27.60
CA SER A 306 4.57 13.95 -26.55
C SER A 306 3.77 13.33 -25.41
N LEU A 307 4.09 13.75 -24.19
CA LEU A 307 3.47 13.27 -22.96
C LEU A 307 2.61 14.33 -22.30
N TYR A 308 1.51 13.91 -21.69
CA TYR A 308 0.74 14.75 -20.78
C TYR A 308 1.04 14.26 -19.36
N LEU A 309 1.61 15.13 -18.53
CA LEU A 309 2.07 14.81 -17.19
C LEU A 309 1.32 15.67 -16.18
N LEU A 310 0.86 15.04 -15.09
CA LEU A 310 0.18 15.72 -14.00
C LEU A 310 0.71 15.23 -12.66
N THR A 311 1.20 16.16 -11.84
CA THR A 311 1.71 15.87 -10.49
C THR A 311 0.86 16.60 -9.45
N GLU A 312 0.30 15.86 -8.50
CA GLU A 312 -0.29 16.47 -7.32
C GLU A 312 0.82 16.83 -6.31
N GLY A 313 0.74 17.98 -5.64
CA GLY A 313 1.72 18.35 -4.63
C GLY A 313 1.21 19.46 -3.73
N GLN A 314 1.34 19.29 -2.42
CA GLN A 314 0.87 20.25 -1.43
C GLN A 314 1.55 21.64 -1.54
N SER A 315 0.98 22.64 -0.89
CA SER A 315 1.67 23.91 -0.70
C SER A 315 3.03 23.69 -0.02
N GLY A 316 4.08 24.36 -0.49
CA GLY A 316 5.44 24.16 0.03
C GLY A 316 6.11 22.82 -0.34
N SER A 317 5.54 22.02 -1.25
CA SER A 317 6.12 20.74 -1.69
C SER A 317 7.33 20.86 -2.64
N ARG A 318 7.83 22.08 -2.88
CA ARG A 318 9.00 22.37 -3.75
C ARG A 318 8.83 22.02 -5.23
N LYS A 319 7.59 22.09 -5.74
CA LYS A 319 7.23 21.93 -7.18
C LYS A 319 8.11 22.78 -8.10
N SER A 320 8.06 24.09 -7.87
CA SER A 320 8.78 25.10 -8.65
C SER A 320 10.28 24.85 -8.71
N THR A 321 10.89 24.55 -7.55
CA THR A 321 12.33 24.32 -7.42
C THR A 321 12.76 23.03 -8.15
N SER A 322 12.00 21.95 -8.00
CA SER A 322 12.27 20.67 -8.67
C SER A 322 12.18 20.83 -10.18
N ARG A 323 11.15 21.52 -10.67
CA ARG A 323 10.98 21.83 -12.09
C ARG A 323 12.14 22.66 -12.63
N ASN A 324 12.49 23.77 -11.97
CA ASN A 324 13.56 24.64 -12.42
C ASN A 324 14.93 23.93 -12.48
N MET A 325 15.17 22.95 -11.61
CA MET A 325 16.37 22.10 -11.70
C MET A 325 16.32 21.15 -12.89
N ALA A 326 15.18 20.52 -13.17
CA ALA A 326 15.02 19.62 -14.32
C ALA A 326 15.09 20.37 -15.66
N ASP A 327 14.47 21.56 -15.73
CA ASP A 327 14.34 22.38 -16.95
C ASP A 327 15.52 23.34 -17.16
N LYS A 328 16.55 23.32 -16.30
CA LYS A 328 17.62 24.33 -16.31
C LYS A 328 18.24 24.55 -17.70
N ALA A 329 18.58 23.47 -18.40
CA ALA A 329 19.13 23.52 -19.75
C ALA A 329 18.15 24.13 -20.76
N ILE A 330 16.87 23.76 -20.68
CA ILE A 330 15.79 24.30 -21.54
C ILE A 330 15.62 25.79 -21.30
N ILE A 331 15.54 26.22 -20.03
CA ILE A 331 15.38 27.63 -19.65
C ILE A 331 16.56 28.46 -20.16
N GLN A 332 17.79 27.94 -20.04
CA GLN A 332 18.98 28.62 -20.55
C GLN A 332 18.97 28.71 -22.08
N TYR A 333 18.60 27.63 -22.75
CA TYR A 333 18.46 27.59 -24.20
C TYR A 333 17.41 28.58 -24.71
N GLU A 334 16.18 28.54 -24.19
CA GLU A 334 15.11 29.47 -24.58
C GLU A 334 15.49 30.93 -24.32
N ARG A 335 16.20 31.19 -23.22
CA ARG A 335 16.69 32.55 -22.92
C ARG A 335 17.68 33.03 -23.99
N MET A 336 18.62 32.20 -24.43
CA MET A 336 19.56 32.56 -25.49
C MET A 336 18.83 32.81 -26.81
N GLN A 337 17.89 31.93 -27.17
CA GLN A 337 17.07 32.09 -28.39
C GLN A 337 16.25 33.37 -28.35
N TYR A 338 15.62 33.68 -27.21
CA TYR A 338 14.81 34.89 -27.04
C TYR A 338 15.66 36.17 -27.06
N GLU A 339 16.86 36.16 -26.48
CA GLU A 339 17.80 37.28 -26.56
C GLU A 339 18.26 37.53 -28.02
N SER A 340 18.52 36.47 -28.81
CA SER A 340 18.80 36.59 -30.25
C SER A 340 17.61 37.18 -31.00
N TYR A 341 16.41 36.62 -30.79
CA TYR A 341 15.18 37.11 -31.40
C TYR A 341 14.93 38.59 -31.10
N ARG A 342 15.16 39.04 -29.86
CA ARG A 342 15.01 40.44 -29.49
C ARG A 342 15.96 41.35 -30.28
N SER A 343 17.21 40.93 -30.45
CA SER A 343 18.20 41.64 -31.26
C SER A 343 17.75 41.73 -32.72
N ASP A 344 17.33 40.60 -33.30
CA ASP A 344 16.87 40.53 -34.70
C ASP A 344 15.62 41.38 -34.93
N LEU A 345 14.68 41.38 -33.97
CA LEU A 345 13.47 42.19 -34.02
C LEU A 345 13.77 43.68 -33.91
N GLU A 346 14.71 44.09 -33.04
CA GLU A 346 15.15 45.48 -32.94
C GLU A 346 15.83 45.96 -34.22
N GLN A 347 16.68 45.12 -34.82
CA GLN A 347 17.29 45.40 -36.12
C GLN A 347 16.23 45.54 -37.22
N TRP A 348 15.32 44.58 -37.34
CA TRP A 348 14.23 44.59 -38.32
C TRP A 348 13.35 45.85 -38.19
N LYS A 349 12.99 46.25 -36.96
CA LYS A 349 12.23 47.48 -36.70
C LYS A 349 13.01 48.74 -37.08
N SER A 350 14.31 48.77 -36.83
CA SER A 350 15.19 49.91 -37.18
C SER A 350 15.26 50.09 -38.70
N GLU A 351 15.50 49.00 -39.43
CA GLU A 351 15.54 49.00 -40.90
C GLU A 351 14.19 49.44 -41.49
N GLN A 352 13.07 48.94 -40.96
CA GLN A 352 11.72 49.34 -41.37
C GLN A 352 11.41 50.82 -41.07
N ALA A 353 11.88 51.36 -39.94
CA ALA A 353 11.59 52.73 -39.52
C ALA A 353 12.13 53.77 -40.52
N SER A 354 13.26 53.47 -41.16
CA SER A 354 13.93 54.32 -42.16
C SER A 354 13.20 54.43 -43.51
N LEU A 355 12.22 53.56 -43.77
CA LEU A 355 11.53 53.43 -45.06
C LEU A 355 10.22 54.23 -45.12
N ASN A 356 9.82 54.66 -46.32
CA ASN A 356 8.50 55.27 -46.52
C ASN A 356 7.37 54.22 -46.56
N LYS A 357 6.09 54.62 -46.54
CA LYS A 357 4.96 53.68 -46.43
C LYS A 357 4.96 52.57 -47.51
N LYS A 358 5.28 52.90 -48.76
CA LYS A 358 5.27 51.95 -49.89
C LYS A 358 6.47 51.01 -49.85
N GLU A 359 7.63 51.53 -49.44
CA GLU A 359 8.85 50.75 -49.22
C GLU A 359 8.73 49.82 -48.00
N ARG A 360 8.03 50.24 -46.94
CA ARG A 360 7.75 49.40 -45.77
C ARG A 360 6.92 48.17 -46.13
N GLU A 361 5.88 48.34 -46.94
CA GLU A 361 5.03 47.23 -47.39
C GLU A 361 5.83 46.22 -48.23
N ALA A 362 6.71 46.70 -49.11
CA ALA A 362 7.61 45.84 -49.88
C ALA A 362 8.65 45.14 -48.99
N TYR A 363 9.30 45.88 -48.08
CA TYR A 363 10.29 45.34 -47.15
C TYR A 363 9.70 44.27 -46.24
N CYS A 364 8.48 44.44 -45.71
CA CYS A 364 7.83 43.43 -44.86
C CYS A 364 7.45 42.15 -45.62
N ALA A 365 7.24 42.25 -46.94
CA ALA A 365 6.95 41.09 -47.78
C ALA A 365 8.23 40.30 -48.11
N GLU A 366 9.36 41.00 -48.31
CA GLU A 366 10.66 40.38 -48.60
C GLU A 366 11.41 39.93 -47.34
N ASN A 367 11.21 40.65 -46.22
CA ASN A 367 11.82 40.42 -44.92
C ASN A 367 10.68 40.33 -43.89
N PRO A 368 10.03 39.16 -43.75
CA PRO A 368 9.00 38.99 -42.74
C PRO A 368 9.58 39.25 -41.33
N PRO A 369 8.77 39.76 -40.39
CA PRO A 369 9.23 39.99 -39.03
C PRO A 369 9.70 38.67 -38.41
N PRO A 370 10.80 38.68 -37.63
CA PRO A 370 11.21 37.48 -36.92
C PRO A 370 10.11 37.05 -35.95
N HIS A 371 10.00 35.74 -35.72
CA HIS A 371 9.01 35.17 -34.82
C HIS A 371 9.60 34.89 -33.45
N ASP A 372 8.76 35.00 -32.43
CA ASP A 372 9.13 34.63 -31.06
C ASP A 372 9.44 33.12 -31.00
N PRO A 373 10.66 32.72 -30.61
CA PRO A 373 11.08 31.32 -30.58
C PRO A 373 10.61 30.56 -29.33
N SER A 374 9.84 31.18 -28.43
CA SER A 374 9.33 30.52 -27.23
C SER A 374 8.52 29.26 -27.56
N THR A 375 8.83 28.17 -26.87
CA THR A 375 8.14 26.89 -27.00
C THR A 375 7.56 26.39 -25.68
N LEU A 376 7.99 26.96 -24.55
CA LEU A 376 7.50 26.67 -23.21
C LEU A 376 6.54 27.78 -22.73
N TYR A 377 5.32 27.39 -22.38
CA TYR A 377 4.28 28.30 -21.91
C TYR A 377 3.78 27.89 -20.52
N SER A 378 3.65 28.85 -19.61
CA SER A 378 2.99 28.61 -18.31
C SER A 378 1.46 28.67 -18.41
N ASP A 379 0.96 29.54 -19.28
CA ASP A 379 -0.46 29.71 -19.59
C ASP A 379 -0.61 30.17 -21.05
N ILE A 380 -1.30 29.37 -21.86
CA ILE A 380 -1.65 29.69 -23.25
C ILE A 380 -2.99 29.05 -23.58
N THR A 381 -3.84 29.77 -24.30
CA THR A 381 -5.14 29.23 -24.73
C THR A 381 -4.97 28.27 -25.91
N LEU A 382 -5.90 27.32 -26.06
CA LEU A 382 -5.90 26.42 -27.22
C LEU A 382 -6.01 27.22 -28.52
N GLU A 383 -6.80 28.30 -28.55
CA GLU A 383 -6.99 29.13 -29.72
C GLU A 383 -5.74 29.89 -30.13
N SER A 384 -4.92 30.30 -29.16
CA SER A 384 -3.63 30.95 -29.38
C SER A 384 -2.61 29.96 -29.94
N ILE A 385 -2.43 28.81 -29.28
CA ILE A 385 -1.45 27.81 -29.72
C ILE A 385 -1.82 27.20 -31.08
N ALA A 386 -3.12 26.99 -31.33
CA ALA A 386 -3.63 26.57 -32.63
C ALA A 386 -3.32 27.58 -33.74
N GLY A 387 -3.39 28.88 -33.44
CA GLY A 387 -3.01 29.94 -34.37
C GLY A 387 -1.53 29.85 -34.74
N LEU A 388 -0.65 29.73 -33.74
CA LEU A 388 0.80 29.62 -33.95
C LEU A 388 1.17 28.38 -34.79
N TYR A 389 0.49 27.26 -34.57
CA TYR A 389 0.65 26.06 -35.39
C TYR A 389 0.17 26.24 -36.83
N VAL A 390 -1.01 26.83 -37.03
CA VAL A 390 -1.57 27.07 -38.37
C VAL A 390 -0.73 28.05 -39.18
N ASP A 391 -0.17 29.06 -38.51
CA ASP A 391 0.70 30.06 -39.13
C ASP A 391 2.12 29.52 -39.39
N GLY A 392 2.42 28.29 -38.96
CA GLY A 392 3.74 27.65 -39.13
C GLY A 392 4.84 28.22 -38.24
N VAL A 393 4.49 29.05 -37.25
CA VAL A 393 5.42 29.66 -36.30
C VAL A 393 5.97 28.60 -35.34
N LEU A 394 5.11 27.68 -34.91
CA LEU A 394 5.48 26.56 -34.05
C LEU A 394 5.20 25.25 -34.76
N ASN A 395 6.01 24.23 -34.44
CA ASN A 395 5.74 22.82 -34.77
C ASN A 395 5.72 21.93 -33.53
N ASN A 396 6.13 22.46 -32.39
CA ASN A 396 6.13 21.81 -31.09
C ASN A 396 6.02 22.87 -29.99
N ALA A 397 5.44 22.50 -28.86
CA ALA A 397 5.32 23.35 -27.68
C ALA A 397 5.12 22.52 -26.41
N SER A 398 5.28 23.16 -25.26
CA SER A 398 4.95 22.59 -23.96
C SER A 398 4.15 23.57 -23.12
N ILE A 399 3.12 23.07 -22.44
CA ILE A 399 2.44 23.80 -21.37
C ILE A 399 2.96 23.26 -20.05
N ALA A 400 3.82 24.04 -19.39
CA ALA A 400 4.50 23.66 -18.16
C ALA A 400 4.22 24.66 -17.04
N SER A 401 3.53 24.20 -15.99
CA SER A 401 3.14 25.04 -14.86
C SER A 401 3.25 24.29 -13.54
N ASP A 402 3.79 24.94 -12.51
CA ASP A 402 3.76 24.49 -11.12
C ASP A 402 2.46 24.85 -10.38
N GLU A 403 1.54 25.51 -11.10
CA GLU A 403 0.22 25.94 -10.66
C GLU A 403 -0.83 25.52 -11.71
N ALA A 404 -1.06 24.21 -11.81
CA ALA A 404 -2.05 23.61 -12.72
C ALA A 404 -3.47 24.20 -12.55
N GLY A 405 -3.76 24.80 -11.39
CA GLY A 405 -4.96 25.58 -11.16
C GLY A 405 -5.17 26.75 -12.11
N GLN A 406 -4.09 27.36 -12.60
CA GLN A 406 -4.18 28.39 -13.63
C GLN A 406 -4.70 27.82 -14.95
N PHE A 407 -4.26 26.61 -15.32
CA PHE A 407 -4.76 25.92 -16.51
C PHE A 407 -6.22 25.48 -16.33
N PHE A 408 -6.53 24.71 -15.28
CA PHE A 408 -7.88 24.19 -15.03
C PHE A 408 -8.90 25.28 -14.68
N GLY A 409 -8.47 26.37 -14.05
CA GLY A 409 -9.27 27.57 -13.79
C GLY A 409 -9.17 28.64 -14.88
N GLY A 410 -8.40 28.39 -15.94
CA GLY A 410 -8.14 29.32 -17.03
C GLY A 410 -9.33 29.50 -17.97
N TYR A 411 -9.22 30.47 -18.88
CA TYR A 411 -10.31 30.80 -19.81
C TYR A 411 -10.70 29.60 -20.69
N THR A 412 -9.71 28.87 -21.21
CA THR A 412 -9.88 27.67 -22.04
C THR A 412 -10.71 26.59 -21.35
N MET A 413 -10.60 26.47 -20.03
CA MET A 413 -11.21 25.41 -19.24
C MET A 413 -12.53 25.82 -18.57
N LYS A 414 -13.07 27.01 -18.90
CA LYS A 414 -14.34 27.53 -18.37
C LYS A 414 -15.46 27.50 -19.43
N GLY A 415 -16.71 27.36 -18.97
CA GLY A 415 -17.91 27.55 -19.78
C GLY A 415 -18.00 26.66 -21.03
N ASP A 416 -18.62 27.19 -22.09
CA ASP A 416 -18.95 26.45 -23.33
C ASP A 416 -17.71 26.08 -24.18
N THR A 417 -16.58 26.79 -24.01
CA THR A 417 -15.33 26.52 -24.75
C THR A 417 -14.58 25.30 -24.24
N ARG A 418 -14.85 24.87 -22.99
CA ARG A 418 -14.16 23.76 -22.33
C ARG A 418 -14.26 22.45 -23.11
N THR A 419 -15.46 22.08 -23.56
CA THR A 419 -15.70 20.82 -24.28
C THR A 419 -14.97 20.78 -25.62
N GLN A 420 -14.97 21.91 -26.35
CA GLN A 420 -14.21 22.03 -27.59
C GLN A 420 -12.70 21.93 -27.34
N ALA A 421 -12.22 22.56 -26.27
CA ALA A 421 -10.80 22.54 -25.93
C ALA A 421 -10.29 21.14 -25.56
N ILE A 422 -11.04 20.39 -24.75
CA ILE A 422 -10.77 18.99 -24.40
C ILE A 422 -10.62 18.14 -25.68
N GLY A 423 -11.55 18.27 -26.62
CA GLY A 423 -11.49 17.56 -27.90
C GLY A 423 -10.28 17.98 -28.75
N GLY A 424 -9.90 19.25 -28.73
CA GLY A 424 -8.72 19.77 -29.40
C GLY A 424 -7.41 19.21 -28.83
N TYR A 425 -7.24 19.23 -27.51
CA TYR A 425 -6.07 18.64 -26.85
C TYR A 425 -5.98 17.13 -27.07
N ALA A 426 -7.11 16.42 -27.02
CA ALA A 426 -7.15 14.99 -27.35
C ALA A 426 -6.64 14.69 -28.77
N LYS A 427 -7.03 15.49 -29.78
CA LYS A 427 -6.55 15.35 -31.15
C LYS A 427 -5.07 15.73 -31.32
N LEU A 428 -4.62 16.77 -30.62
CA LEU A 428 -3.20 17.14 -30.59
C LEU A 428 -2.34 16.01 -30.02
N PHE A 429 -2.82 15.34 -28.97
CA PHE A 429 -2.13 14.20 -28.39
C PHE A 429 -2.13 13.00 -29.33
N ASP A 430 -3.28 12.58 -29.86
CA ASP A 430 -3.39 11.35 -30.66
C ASP A 430 -2.73 11.49 -32.04
N ASP A 431 -3.05 12.57 -32.76
CA ASP A 431 -2.75 12.71 -34.20
C ASP A 431 -1.76 13.84 -34.50
N GLY A 432 -1.43 14.69 -33.52
CA GLY A 432 -0.65 15.91 -33.76
C GLY A 432 -1.36 16.87 -34.72
N PHE A 433 -2.70 16.93 -34.65
CA PHE A 433 -3.53 17.71 -35.55
C PHE A 433 -4.28 18.82 -34.83
N VAL A 434 -4.34 20.00 -35.46
CA VAL A 434 -5.20 21.10 -35.02
C VAL A 434 -5.91 21.74 -36.20
N GLU A 435 -7.17 22.09 -35.99
CA GLU A 435 -7.99 22.83 -36.96
C GLU A 435 -8.59 24.06 -36.29
N ARG A 436 -8.47 25.19 -36.98
CA ARG A 436 -9.07 26.45 -36.57
C ARG A 436 -9.89 27.00 -37.72
N THR A 437 -11.20 27.14 -37.52
CA THR A 437 -12.10 27.70 -38.54
C THR A 437 -12.83 28.90 -37.94
N ARG A 438 -12.53 30.10 -38.45
CA ARG A 438 -13.23 31.35 -38.08
C ARG A 438 -14.14 31.82 -39.20
N SER A 439 -15.10 32.68 -38.86
CA SER A 439 -16.02 33.28 -39.82
C SER A 439 -15.27 34.15 -40.86
N LYS A 440 -15.87 34.32 -42.04
CA LYS A 440 -15.26 34.98 -43.21
C LYS A 440 -14.73 36.41 -42.96
N SER A 441 -15.15 37.09 -41.89
CA SER A 441 -14.63 38.42 -41.50
C SER A 441 -13.30 38.38 -40.74
N ASN A 442 -12.84 37.21 -40.29
CA ASN A 442 -11.59 36.97 -39.54
C ASN A 442 -10.81 35.78 -40.13
N LEU A 443 -10.54 35.80 -41.44
CA LEU A 443 -9.81 34.74 -42.16
C LEU A 443 -8.38 34.51 -41.64
N ASN A 444 -7.73 35.55 -41.08
CA ASN A 444 -6.37 35.43 -40.55
C ASN A 444 -6.30 34.40 -39.39
N GLY A 445 -5.45 33.39 -39.59
CA GLY A 445 -5.25 32.26 -38.70
C GLY A 445 -6.35 31.18 -38.76
N SER A 446 -7.23 31.17 -39.77
CA SER A 446 -8.02 29.96 -40.07
C SER A 446 -7.18 29.00 -40.90
N GLY A 447 -7.18 27.72 -40.55
CA GLY A 447 -6.39 26.72 -41.25
C GLY A 447 -6.27 25.43 -40.45
N ARG A 448 -5.34 24.59 -40.91
CA ARG A 448 -5.03 23.28 -40.34
C ARG A 448 -3.53 23.16 -40.20
N ALA A 449 -3.08 22.63 -39.07
CA ALA A 449 -1.71 22.19 -38.91
C ALA A 449 -1.70 20.69 -38.65
N TYR A 450 -0.77 20.02 -39.30
CA TYR A 450 -0.54 18.59 -39.20
C TYR A 450 0.84 18.38 -38.61
N ASP A 451 1.03 17.25 -37.94
CA ASP A 451 2.32 16.87 -37.40
C ASP A 451 2.90 17.88 -36.38
N VAL A 452 2.04 18.50 -35.59
CA VAL A 452 2.44 19.36 -34.47
C VAL A 452 2.48 18.59 -33.16
N ARG A 453 3.16 19.13 -32.14
CA ARG A 453 3.41 18.42 -30.87
C ARG A 453 3.14 19.29 -29.68
N LEU A 454 2.46 18.73 -28.68
CA LEU A 454 2.18 19.42 -27.43
C LEU A 454 2.49 18.49 -26.27
N THR A 455 3.36 18.92 -25.37
CA THR A 455 3.61 18.25 -24.08
C THR A 455 2.93 19.03 -22.97
N PHE A 456 2.34 18.35 -21.99
CA PHE A 456 1.91 18.97 -20.73
C PHE A 456 2.83 18.53 -19.60
N ASN A 457 3.26 19.48 -18.78
CA ASN A 457 3.95 19.21 -17.52
C ASN A 457 3.32 20.08 -16.42
N LEU A 458 2.20 19.61 -15.88
CA LEU A 458 1.40 20.35 -14.92
C LEU A 458 1.64 19.81 -13.51
N GLN A 459 1.82 20.71 -12.56
CA GLN A 459 1.84 20.37 -11.14
C GLN A 459 0.83 21.23 -10.42
N GLY A 460 0.05 20.66 -9.51
CA GLY A 460 -1.05 21.37 -8.85
C GLY A 460 -1.24 20.92 -7.43
N GLN A 461 -1.87 21.78 -6.64
CA GLN A 461 -2.29 21.43 -5.28
C GLN A 461 -3.56 20.59 -5.32
N HIS A 462 -3.73 19.71 -4.33
CA HIS A 462 -4.88 18.83 -4.24
C HIS A 462 -6.19 19.61 -4.32
N GLU A 463 -6.31 20.71 -3.58
CA GLU A 463 -7.52 21.52 -3.47
C GLU A 463 -7.98 22.08 -4.83
N VAL A 464 -7.05 22.32 -5.75
CA VAL A 464 -7.35 22.89 -7.06
C VAL A 464 -7.50 21.81 -8.13
N LEU A 465 -6.78 20.70 -7.99
CA LEU A 465 -6.87 19.57 -8.91
C LEU A 465 -8.11 18.72 -8.66
N ALA A 466 -8.62 18.67 -7.42
CA ALA A 466 -9.66 17.72 -7.05
C ALA A 466 -10.94 17.82 -7.86
N ASP A 467 -11.42 19.03 -8.12
CA ASP A 467 -12.63 19.23 -8.92
C ASP A 467 -12.41 18.81 -10.38
N ALA A 468 -11.26 19.16 -10.96
CA ALA A 468 -10.92 18.80 -12.35
C ALA A 468 -10.70 17.30 -12.51
N LEU A 469 -9.97 16.68 -11.57
CA LEU A 469 -9.67 15.24 -11.60
C LEU A 469 -10.92 14.38 -11.40
N LYS A 470 -11.97 14.90 -10.74
CA LYS A 470 -13.26 14.23 -10.53
C LYS A 470 -14.28 14.51 -11.64
N ASP A 471 -14.04 15.49 -12.50
CA ASP A 471 -15.01 15.91 -13.51
C ASP A 471 -15.31 14.75 -14.50
N PRO A 472 -16.56 14.26 -14.59
CA PRO A 472 -16.93 13.16 -15.48
C PRO A 472 -16.68 13.45 -16.96
N VAL A 473 -16.73 14.72 -17.37
CA VAL A 473 -16.45 15.14 -18.75
C VAL A 473 -14.96 15.02 -19.05
N LEU A 474 -14.11 15.48 -18.13
CA LEU A 474 -12.64 15.40 -18.29
C LEU A 474 -12.16 13.94 -18.28
N ARG A 475 -12.78 13.08 -17.48
CA ARG A 475 -12.55 11.62 -17.45
C ARG A 475 -13.11 10.93 -18.70
N GLY A 476 -14.36 11.22 -19.06
CA GLY A 476 -15.11 10.50 -20.10
C GLY A 476 -14.82 10.90 -21.54
N GLN A 477 -14.37 12.14 -21.80
CA GLN A 477 -14.02 12.60 -23.16
C GLN A 477 -12.56 12.35 -23.53
N GLY A 478 -11.85 11.54 -22.73
CA GLY A 478 -10.50 11.07 -23.03
C GLY A 478 -9.37 12.05 -22.69
N PHE A 479 -9.65 13.27 -22.23
CA PHE A 479 -8.57 14.21 -21.89
C PHE A 479 -7.70 13.70 -20.74
N LEU A 480 -8.28 13.42 -19.56
CA LEU A 480 -7.52 12.90 -18.41
C LEU A 480 -6.90 11.52 -18.62
N PRO A 481 -7.54 10.57 -19.34
CA PRO A 481 -6.92 9.30 -19.72
C PRO A 481 -5.57 9.38 -20.45
N ARG A 482 -5.18 10.55 -20.98
CA ARG A 482 -3.88 10.78 -21.62
C ARG A 482 -2.80 11.24 -20.65
N PHE A 483 -3.16 11.56 -19.41
CA PHE A 483 -2.21 12.05 -18.40
C PHE A 483 -1.57 10.90 -17.61
N ILE A 484 -0.24 10.96 -17.50
CA ILE A 484 0.54 10.20 -16.53
C ILE A 484 0.48 10.97 -15.20
N LEU A 485 -0.43 10.54 -14.32
CA LEU A 485 -0.62 11.07 -12.98
C LEU A 485 0.42 10.52 -11.99
N THR A 486 0.83 11.35 -11.04
CA THR A 486 1.62 10.97 -9.88
C THR A 486 1.18 11.74 -8.65
N ILE A 487 0.92 11.03 -7.54
CA ILE A 487 0.55 11.60 -6.24
C ILE A 487 1.65 11.23 -5.23
N PRO A 488 2.71 12.05 -5.13
CA PRO A 488 3.83 11.80 -4.26
C PRO A 488 3.49 11.90 -2.78
N GLU A 489 4.28 11.23 -1.95
CA GLU A 489 4.19 11.32 -0.49
C GLU A 489 4.47 12.73 0.05
N ASN A 490 3.88 13.06 1.21
CA ASN A 490 4.12 14.32 1.88
C ASN A 490 5.38 14.23 2.77
N LEU A 491 6.45 14.92 2.36
CA LEU A 491 7.68 15.02 3.16
C LEU A 491 7.68 16.22 4.15
N ALA A 492 6.58 16.95 4.31
CA ALA A 492 6.53 18.04 5.28
C ALA A 492 6.85 17.54 6.71
N GLY A 493 7.70 18.26 7.43
CA GLY A 493 8.13 17.88 8.79
C GLY A 493 9.32 16.92 8.87
N THR A 494 9.71 16.24 7.78
CA THR A 494 10.87 15.31 7.76
C THR A 494 12.10 15.88 7.05
N ARG A 495 11.98 17.06 6.45
CA ARG A 495 13.06 17.76 5.69
C ARG A 495 14.02 18.53 6.61
N LEU A 496 14.66 17.84 7.53
CA LEU A 496 15.66 18.46 8.40
C LEU A 496 16.94 18.75 7.59
N GLN A 497 17.58 19.88 7.87
CA GLN A 497 18.83 20.29 7.22
C GLN A 497 19.92 20.43 8.27
N ASP A 498 21.11 19.92 7.97
CA ASP A 498 22.31 20.07 8.78
C ASP A 498 23.34 20.97 8.09
N ALA A 499 24.47 21.21 8.77
CA ALA A 499 25.55 22.03 8.23
C ALA A 499 26.20 21.40 6.97
N VAL A 500 26.12 20.08 6.81
CA VAL A 500 26.63 19.39 5.61
C VAL A 500 25.73 19.70 4.42
N TYR A 501 24.41 19.64 4.61
CA TYR A 501 23.41 19.95 3.59
C TYR A 501 23.54 21.39 3.07
N GLN A 502 23.71 22.38 3.97
CA GLN A 502 23.81 23.79 3.59
C GLN A 502 25.05 24.12 2.75
N ASN A 503 26.10 23.32 2.85
CA ASN A 503 27.32 23.48 2.06
C ASN A 503 27.23 22.79 0.69
N LYS A 504 26.19 22.01 0.41
CA LYS A 504 26.01 21.38 -0.90
C LYS A 504 25.58 22.43 -1.93
N ASN A 505 26.16 22.36 -3.13
CA ASN A 505 25.75 23.18 -4.26
C ASN A 505 25.38 22.28 -5.45
N ALA A 506 24.10 22.33 -5.84
CA ALA A 506 23.58 21.52 -6.95
C ALA A 506 24.29 21.79 -8.27
N ASN A 507 24.85 22.99 -8.46
CA ASN A 507 25.59 23.34 -9.67
C ASN A 507 26.95 22.64 -9.80
N HIS A 508 27.43 21.99 -8.74
CA HIS A 508 28.67 21.22 -8.73
C HIS A 508 28.42 19.70 -8.67
N ASP A 509 27.17 19.24 -8.60
CA ASP A 509 26.87 17.81 -8.60
C ASP A 509 27.06 17.23 -10.01
N HIS A 510 27.98 16.28 -10.13
CA HIS A 510 28.31 15.62 -11.39
C HIS A 510 27.11 14.92 -12.08
N ARG A 511 26.12 14.43 -11.32
CA ARG A 511 24.91 13.80 -11.86
C ARG A 511 24.03 14.83 -12.57
N LEU A 512 23.85 16.00 -11.95
CA LEU A 512 23.08 17.11 -12.53
C LEU A 512 23.79 17.74 -13.71
N ILE A 513 25.11 17.94 -13.62
CA ILE A 513 25.92 18.45 -14.73
C ILE A 513 25.81 17.53 -15.94
N ALA A 514 26.00 16.22 -15.76
CA ALA A 514 25.90 15.25 -16.86
C ALA A 514 24.50 15.25 -17.50
N TYR A 515 23.44 15.35 -16.69
CA TYR A 515 22.08 15.46 -17.19
C TYR A 515 21.83 16.76 -17.97
N TRP A 516 22.23 17.92 -17.45
CA TRP A 516 22.06 19.20 -18.13
C TRP A 516 22.84 19.25 -19.44
N THR A 517 24.10 18.77 -19.45
CA THR A 517 24.90 18.67 -20.67
C THR A 517 24.25 17.76 -21.70
N ARG A 518 23.60 16.65 -21.28
CA ARG A 518 22.83 15.81 -22.20
C ARG A 518 21.62 16.54 -22.78
N CYS A 519 20.88 17.29 -21.96
CA CYS A 519 19.76 18.10 -22.44
C CYS A 519 20.22 19.19 -23.42
N GLU A 520 21.30 19.90 -23.11
CA GLU A 520 21.92 20.90 -23.99
C GLU A 520 22.32 20.28 -25.34
N TYR A 521 22.98 19.12 -25.31
CA TYR A 521 23.35 18.38 -26.52
C TYR A 521 22.14 17.99 -27.38
N LEU A 522 21.01 17.61 -26.76
CA LEU A 522 19.81 17.20 -27.46
C LEU A 522 18.93 18.39 -27.93
N LEU A 523 19.12 19.58 -27.35
CA LEU A 523 18.50 20.83 -27.79
C LEU A 523 19.26 21.44 -28.98
N ASP A 524 20.54 21.12 -29.14
CA ASP A 524 21.32 21.50 -30.32
C ASP A 524 20.88 20.67 -31.54
N GLY A 525 20.51 21.35 -32.62
CA GLY A 525 20.05 20.72 -33.86
C GLY A 525 21.16 20.02 -34.67
N CYS A 526 22.43 20.13 -34.25
CA CYS A 526 23.61 19.74 -35.02
C CYS A 526 23.92 18.22 -35.04
N PRO A 527 23.73 17.42 -33.95
CA PRO A 527 23.95 15.98 -34.02
C PRO A 527 22.64 15.19 -33.92
N ARG A 528 22.10 14.76 -35.06
CA ARG A 528 21.04 13.74 -35.10
C ARG A 528 21.68 12.35 -35.01
N PRO A 529 21.31 11.48 -34.04
CA PRO A 529 21.92 10.15 -33.90
C PRO A 529 21.69 9.20 -35.09
N HIS A 530 20.81 9.58 -36.04
CA HIS A 530 20.43 8.80 -37.21
C HIS A 530 20.38 9.72 -38.44
N ALA A 531 21.50 9.85 -39.15
CA ALA A 531 21.55 10.62 -40.41
C ALA A 531 20.88 9.89 -41.60
N ASP A 532 20.65 8.57 -41.46
CA ASP A 532 20.29 7.68 -42.57
C ASP A 532 18.79 7.31 -42.66
N GLN A 533 17.93 7.80 -41.76
CA GLN A 533 16.48 7.55 -41.79
C GLN A 533 15.72 8.67 -42.53
N GLU A 534 14.73 8.30 -43.35
CA GLU A 534 13.82 9.27 -43.98
C GLU A 534 13.06 10.06 -42.92
N LEU A 535 13.25 11.37 -42.94
CA LEU A 535 12.59 12.29 -42.02
C LEU A 535 11.22 12.67 -42.56
N TYR A 536 10.17 12.45 -41.79
CA TYR A 536 8.85 13.02 -42.06
C TYR A 536 8.70 14.31 -41.24
N ASN A 537 8.65 15.46 -41.92
CA ASN A 537 8.63 16.79 -41.28
C ASN A 537 9.73 16.99 -40.23
N GLY A 538 10.91 16.42 -40.47
CA GLY A 538 12.06 16.54 -39.57
C GLY A 538 12.09 15.54 -38.41
N ARG A 539 11.12 14.63 -38.31
CA ARG A 539 11.03 13.57 -37.28
C ARG A 539 11.18 12.17 -37.86
N TYR A 540 11.69 11.25 -37.06
CA TYR A 540 11.78 9.83 -37.39
C TYR A 540 11.10 8.95 -36.34
N VAL A 541 10.68 7.75 -36.71
CA VAL A 541 10.08 6.78 -35.78
C VAL A 541 11.20 5.95 -35.16
N ILE A 542 11.27 5.87 -33.83
CA ILE A 542 12.17 4.91 -33.17
C ILE A 542 11.50 3.53 -33.24
N PRO A 543 12.05 2.55 -33.97
CA PRO A 543 11.44 1.22 -34.07
C PRO A 543 11.52 0.47 -32.74
N MET A 544 10.65 -0.53 -32.55
CA MET A 544 10.77 -1.47 -31.44
C MET A 544 11.59 -2.69 -31.85
N SER A 545 12.46 -3.14 -30.95
CA SER A 545 13.05 -4.49 -31.01
C SER A 545 11.96 -5.56 -30.92
N GLU A 546 12.27 -6.80 -31.32
CA GLU A 546 11.28 -7.88 -31.23
C GLU A 546 10.84 -8.16 -29.79
N GLN A 547 11.79 -8.14 -28.85
CA GLN A 547 11.51 -8.28 -27.42
C GLN A 547 10.58 -7.16 -26.91
N ALA A 548 10.77 -5.92 -27.37
CA ALA A 548 9.88 -4.83 -27.01
C ALA A 548 8.46 -5.03 -27.59
N ARG A 549 8.32 -5.54 -28.82
CA ARG A 549 6.98 -5.85 -29.37
C ARG A 549 6.25 -6.91 -28.55
N GLU A 550 6.94 -7.95 -28.10
CA GLU A 550 6.37 -8.98 -27.23
C GLU A 550 5.89 -8.39 -25.89
N ILE A 551 6.70 -7.50 -25.29
CA ILE A 551 6.36 -6.80 -24.04
C ILE A 551 5.15 -5.88 -24.24
N ASP A 552 5.09 -5.09 -25.33
CA ASP A 552 3.96 -4.21 -25.64
C ASP A 552 2.66 -5.01 -25.77
N LEU A 553 2.70 -6.12 -26.52
CA LEU A 553 1.55 -7.01 -26.68
C LEU A 553 1.09 -7.62 -25.35
N ALA A 554 2.03 -8.12 -24.54
CA ALA A 554 1.71 -8.68 -23.23
C ALA A 554 1.11 -7.61 -22.30
N PHE A 555 1.66 -6.39 -22.31
CA PHE A 555 1.18 -5.28 -21.51
C PHE A 555 -0.21 -4.82 -21.94
N TYR A 556 -0.48 -4.74 -23.25
CA TYR A 556 -1.81 -4.45 -23.79
C TYR A 556 -2.84 -5.50 -23.34
N ASN A 557 -2.55 -6.79 -23.57
CA ASN A 557 -3.46 -7.89 -23.21
C ASN A 557 -3.73 -7.95 -21.70
N MET A 558 -2.73 -7.65 -20.86
CA MET A 558 -2.90 -7.58 -19.41
C MET A 558 -3.94 -6.52 -19.02
N PHE A 559 -3.85 -5.30 -19.55
CA PHE A 559 -4.85 -4.27 -19.22
C PHE A 559 -6.21 -4.54 -19.86
N GLU A 560 -6.27 -5.14 -21.03
CA GLU A 560 -7.53 -5.57 -21.63
C GLU A 560 -8.27 -6.57 -20.73
N GLU A 561 -7.56 -7.56 -20.16
CA GLU A 561 -8.15 -8.50 -19.21
C GLU A 561 -8.59 -7.82 -17.89
N LEU A 562 -7.76 -6.93 -17.35
CA LEU A 562 -8.01 -6.26 -16.07
C LEU A 562 -9.13 -5.20 -16.11
N GLN A 563 -9.62 -4.85 -17.30
CA GLN A 563 -10.78 -4.00 -17.52
C GLN A 563 -12.12 -4.74 -17.47
N GLY A 564 -12.08 -6.09 -17.40
CA GLY A 564 -13.27 -6.93 -17.32
C GLY A 564 -14.08 -6.74 -16.03
N LYS A 565 -15.33 -7.21 -16.05
CA LYS A 565 -16.24 -7.11 -14.91
C LYS A 565 -15.66 -7.78 -13.65
N GLY A 566 -15.66 -7.07 -12.52
CA GLY A 566 -15.12 -7.51 -11.23
C GLY A 566 -13.59 -7.44 -11.11
N LYS A 567 -12.90 -6.78 -12.03
CA LYS A 567 -11.44 -6.62 -12.04
C LYS A 567 -11.04 -5.20 -11.65
N CYS A 568 -9.74 -4.99 -11.37
CA CYS A 568 -9.22 -3.76 -10.76
C CYS A 568 -9.41 -2.49 -11.60
N TYR A 569 -9.62 -2.59 -12.92
CA TYR A 569 -9.83 -1.42 -13.79
C TYR A 569 -11.23 -1.38 -14.44
N GLU A 570 -12.22 -2.12 -13.92
CA GLU A 570 -13.62 -2.08 -14.42
C GLU A 570 -14.16 -0.65 -14.52
N TYR A 571 -13.83 0.21 -13.56
CA TYR A 571 -14.31 1.60 -13.49
C TYR A 571 -13.30 2.62 -14.05
N LEU A 572 -12.16 2.16 -14.58
CA LEU A 572 -11.08 2.97 -15.16
C LEU A 572 -10.75 2.57 -16.61
N GLN A 573 -11.70 1.98 -17.32
CA GLN A 573 -11.51 1.48 -18.69
C GLN A 573 -10.90 2.52 -19.63
N ALA A 574 -11.38 3.76 -19.59
CA ALA A 574 -10.85 4.83 -20.44
C ALA A 574 -9.33 5.06 -20.24
N PHE A 575 -8.83 4.89 -19.02
CA PHE A 575 -7.43 5.02 -18.65
C PHE A 575 -6.63 3.76 -18.98
N ALA A 576 -7.13 2.60 -18.56
CA ALA A 576 -6.46 1.31 -18.77
C ALA A 576 -6.30 0.98 -20.27
N SER A 577 -7.30 1.30 -21.10
CA SER A 577 -7.23 1.15 -22.57
C SER A 577 -6.11 1.95 -23.23
N ARG A 578 -5.59 3.01 -22.57
CA ARG A 578 -4.51 3.86 -23.09
C ARG A 578 -3.13 3.47 -22.56
N ALA A 579 -3.04 2.50 -21.64
CA ALA A 579 -1.80 2.13 -20.96
C ALA A 579 -0.66 1.80 -21.94
N SER A 580 -0.91 0.90 -22.92
CA SER A 580 0.10 0.51 -23.92
C SER A 580 0.53 1.69 -24.80
N GLN A 581 -0.40 2.56 -25.22
CA GLN A 581 -0.06 3.76 -25.98
C GLN A 581 0.86 4.70 -25.19
N LEU A 582 0.52 4.98 -23.93
CA LEU A 582 1.35 5.81 -23.05
C LEU A 582 2.73 5.19 -22.81
N ALA A 583 2.80 3.86 -22.67
CA ALA A 583 4.06 3.15 -22.48
C ALA A 583 4.97 3.26 -23.71
N ARG A 584 4.44 3.08 -24.93
CA ARG A 584 5.22 3.28 -26.17
C ARG A 584 5.76 4.70 -26.29
N ARG A 585 4.94 5.71 -25.98
CA ARG A 585 5.37 7.12 -26.03
C ARG A 585 6.46 7.42 -25.00
N LEU A 586 6.28 6.99 -23.76
CA LEU A 586 7.28 7.17 -22.71
C LEU A 586 8.58 6.42 -23.01
N ALA A 587 8.50 5.19 -23.53
CA ALA A 587 9.66 4.42 -23.96
C ALA A 587 10.42 5.10 -25.10
N THR A 588 9.71 5.76 -26.02
CA THR A 588 10.32 6.56 -27.10
C THR A 588 11.09 7.75 -26.53
N VAL A 589 10.52 8.47 -25.56
CA VAL A 589 11.20 9.57 -24.87
C VAL A 589 12.46 9.07 -24.15
N PHE A 590 12.40 7.91 -23.50
CA PHE A 590 13.56 7.28 -22.86
C PHE A 590 14.64 6.88 -23.87
N ALA A 591 14.26 6.18 -24.94
CA ALA A 591 15.17 5.73 -25.99
C ALA A 591 15.87 6.91 -26.68
N TYR A 592 15.13 7.97 -27.02
CA TYR A 592 15.70 9.19 -27.60
C TYR A 592 16.71 9.86 -26.65
N PHE A 593 16.33 9.99 -25.38
CA PHE A 593 17.22 10.59 -24.37
C PHE A 593 18.51 9.79 -24.17
N GLU A 594 18.45 8.46 -24.20
CA GLU A 594 19.64 7.59 -24.13
C GLU A 594 20.43 7.52 -25.44
N GLY A 595 19.83 7.92 -26.58
CA GLY A 595 20.45 7.83 -27.89
C GLY A 595 20.40 6.41 -28.48
N LEU A 596 19.41 5.61 -28.08
CA LEU A 596 19.20 4.27 -28.60
C LEU A 596 18.66 4.33 -30.04
N GLN A 597 19.02 3.31 -30.82
CA GLN A 597 18.58 3.20 -32.22
C GLN A 597 17.20 2.54 -32.35
N GLU A 598 16.81 1.77 -31.34
CA GLU A 598 15.51 1.13 -31.21
C GLU A 598 15.09 1.13 -29.74
N ILE A 599 13.78 0.98 -29.49
CA ILE A 599 13.25 0.73 -28.16
C ILE A 599 13.52 -0.75 -27.84
N ASP A 600 14.47 -0.97 -26.94
CA ASP A 600 14.77 -2.31 -26.44
C ASP A 600 13.74 -2.77 -25.39
N GLY A 601 13.77 -4.06 -25.05
CA GLY A 601 12.84 -4.63 -24.08
C GLY A 601 12.96 -4.01 -22.68
N LYS A 602 14.16 -3.59 -22.27
CA LYS A 602 14.40 -2.99 -20.94
C LYS A 602 13.78 -1.60 -20.86
N THR A 603 13.98 -0.77 -21.88
CA THR A 603 13.41 0.59 -21.96
C THR A 603 11.89 0.54 -21.98
N LEU A 604 11.29 -0.36 -22.76
CA LEU A 604 9.82 -0.50 -22.78
C LEU A 604 9.28 -1.05 -21.46
N GLN A 605 9.92 -2.06 -20.88
CA GLN A 605 9.51 -2.59 -19.57
C GLN A 605 9.60 -1.52 -18.47
N GLY A 606 10.62 -0.65 -18.54
CA GLY A 606 10.74 0.51 -17.66
C GLY A 606 9.54 1.47 -17.82
N ALA A 607 9.24 1.86 -19.06
CA ALA A 607 8.08 2.71 -19.34
C ALA A 607 6.76 2.07 -18.85
N CYS A 608 6.54 0.77 -19.08
CA CYS A 608 5.42 0.01 -18.54
C CYS A 608 5.31 0.11 -17.01
N GLY A 609 6.44 0.06 -16.29
CA GLY A 609 6.48 0.23 -14.85
C GLY A 609 5.96 1.60 -14.38
N VAL A 610 6.38 2.67 -15.04
CA VAL A 610 5.92 4.05 -14.75
C VAL A 610 4.43 4.20 -15.04
N ILE A 611 3.95 3.68 -16.18
CA ILE A 611 2.52 3.74 -16.54
C ILE A 611 1.66 2.93 -15.57
N LYS A 612 2.13 1.74 -15.16
CA LYS A 612 1.42 0.92 -14.17
C LYS A 612 1.32 1.64 -12.82
N HIS A 613 2.40 2.28 -12.37
CA HIS A 613 2.36 3.11 -11.17
C HIS A 613 1.32 4.23 -11.33
N SER A 614 1.34 4.96 -12.44
CA SER A 614 0.36 6.02 -12.72
C SER A 614 -1.10 5.55 -12.74
N LEU A 615 -1.39 4.38 -13.32
CA LEU A 615 -2.74 3.82 -13.31
C LEU A 615 -3.19 3.40 -11.91
N ASN A 616 -2.26 2.96 -11.06
CA ASN A 616 -2.57 2.72 -9.66
C ASN A 616 -2.90 4.02 -8.92
N GLU A 617 -2.16 5.10 -9.20
CA GLU A 617 -2.49 6.44 -8.65
C GLU A 617 -3.88 6.91 -9.10
N TRP A 618 -4.24 6.68 -10.37
CA TRP A 618 -5.60 6.94 -10.86
C TRP A 618 -6.65 6.09 -10.14
N ALA A 619 -6.38 4.79 -9.91
CA ALA A 619 -7.26 3.88 -9.19
C ALA A 619 -7.48 4.31 -7.73
N MET A 620 -6.40 4.66 -7.04
CA MET A 620 -6.47 5.22 -5.70
C MET A 620 -7.27 6.52 -5.69
N TYR A 621 -7.10 7.38 -6.70
CA TYR A 621 -7.86 8.63 -6.80
C TYR A 621 -9.37 8.41 -7.01
N THR A 622 -9.76 7.33 -7.70
CA THR A 622 -11.17 6.89 -7.80
C THR A 622 -11.66 6.14 -6.57
N ASP A 623 -10.80 5.50 -5.76
CA ASP A 623 -11.20 4.87 -4.50
C ASP A 623 -11.36 5.86 -3.34
N ILE A 624 -10.76 7.06 -3.44
CA ILE A 624 -11.09 8.23 -2.59
C ILE A 624 -12.60 8.57 -2.68
N GLU A 625 -13.30 8.05 -3.70
CA GLU A 625 -14.73 8.21 -3.96
C GLU A 625 -15.65 7.31 -3.09
N VAL A 626 -15.16 6.63 -2.04
CA VAL A 626 -16.03 5.90 -1.07
C VAL A 626 -16.08 6.48 0.36
N LYS A 627 -15.18 7.38 0.79
CA LYS A 627 -15.24 7.92 2.17
C LYS A 627 -15.94 9.28 2.25
N ALA A 628 -17.27 9.26 2.16
CA ALA A 628 -18.03 10.10 3.09
C ALA A 628 -17.57 9.74 4.51
N GLU A 629 -17.36 10.73 5.39
CA GLU A 629 -16.93 10.50 6.78
C GLU A 629 -17.63 9.26 7.34
N SER A 630 -16.85 8.24 7.70
CA SER A 630 -17.40 6.95 8.08
C SER A 630 -18.32 7.13 9.29
N ASP A 631 -19.26 6.22 9.47
CA ASP A 631 -20.14 6.27 10.64
C ASP A 631 -19.36 6.18 11.96
N THR A 632 -18.22 5.50 11.92
CA THR A 632 -17.22 5.39 12.99
C THR A 632 -16.53 6.74 13.26
N GLU A 633 -16.11 7.46 12.21
CA GLU A 633 -15.53 8.82 12.31
C GLU A 633 -16.55 9.83 12.87
N LYS A 634 -17.80 9.79 12.39
CA LYS A 634 -18.88 10.64 12.90
C LYS A 634 -19.16 10.37 14.37
N LEU A 635 -19.12 9.10 14.78
CA LEU A 635 -19.38 8.68 16.15
C LEU A 635 -18.28 9.16 17.10
N ILE A 636 -17.01 8.96 16.78
CA ILE A 636 -15.90 9.39 17.66
C ILE A 636 -15.80 10.91 17.76
N ARG A 637 -16.03 11.65 16.66
CA ARG A 637 -16.11 13.12 16.71
C ARG A 637 -17.18 13.59 17.67
N TRP A 638 -18.34 12.93 17.68
CA TRP A 638 -19.41 13.23 18.63
C TRP A 638 -18.99 12.95 20.08
N ILE A 639 -18.36 11.79 20.35
CA ILE A 639 -17.90 11.40 21.68
C ILE A 639 -16.84 12.38 22.22
N ILE A 640 -15.83 12.72 21.43
CA ILE A 640 -14.78 13.71 21.78
C ILE A 640 -15.44 15.04 22.17
N ARG A 641 -16.33 15.54 21.31
CA ARG A 641 -17.02 16.82 21.55
C ARG A 641 -17.84 16.78 22.84
N LYS A 642 -18.50 15.65 23.14
CA LYS A 642 -19.29 15.47 24.35
C LYS A 642 -18.41 15.42 25.61
N CYS A 643 -17.32 14.65 25.58
CA CYS A 643 -16.35 14.56 26.67
C CYS A 643 -15.69 15.91 26.98
N ASN A 644 -15.27 16.67 25.96
CA ASN A 644 -14.69 18.00 26.14
C ASN A 644 -15.70 19.02 26.69
N THR A 645 -16.95 18.98 26.21
CA THR A 645 -18.02 19.86 26.70
C THR A 645 -18.36 19.60 28.16
N ASP A 646 -18.47 18.33 28.54
CA ASP A 646 -18.84 17.91 29.90
C ASP A 646 -17.63 17.83 30.86
N LYS A 647 -16.40 18.03 30.35
CA LYS A 647 -15.12 17.88 31.07
C LYS A 647 -14.97 16.52 31.77
N VAL A 648 -15.28 15.44 31.05
CA VAL A 648 -15.19 14.06 31.54
C VAL A 648 -14.35 13.20 30.60
N SER A 649 -13.64 12.21 31.15
CA SER A 649 -12.88 11.22 30.37
C SER A 649 -13.71 10.00 29.94
N SER A 650 -14.94 9.86 30.47
CA SER A 650 -15.84 8.76 30.12
C SER A 650 -17.30 9.18 30.16
N ILE A 651 -18.12 8.53 29.33
CA ILE A 651 -19.58 8.72 29.27
C ILE A 651 -20.31 7.38 29.30
N PRO A 652 -21.53 7.29 29.87
CA PRO A 652 -22.30 6.05 29.83
C PRO A 652 -22.59 5.61 28.38
N LYS A 653 -22.47 4.31 28.07
CA LYS A 653 -22.75 3.77 26.72
C LYS A 653 -24.13 4.17 26.20
N VAL A 654 -25.12 4.23 27.08
CA VAL A 654 -26.50 4.65 26.76
C VAL A 654 -26.58 6.10 26.29
N VAL A 655 -25.76 6.99 26.87
CA VAL A 655 -25.70 8.41 26.48
C VAL A 655 -25.08 8.54 25.10
N ALA A 656 -24.01 7.79 24.83
CA ALA A 656 -23.39 7.75 23.51
C ALA A 656 -24.34 7.21 22.42
N LEU A 657 -25.06 6.12 22.71
CA LEU A 657 -26.04 5.53 21.79
C LEU A 657 -27.17 6.52 21.43
N LYS A 658 -27.71 7.25 22.42
CA LYS A 658 -28.78 8.24 22.19
C LYS A 658 -28.28 9.49 21.45
N GLY A 659 -27.02 9.85 21.68
CA GLY A 659 -26.39 11.04 21.12
C GLY A 659 -25.80 10.86 19.72
N ALA A 660 -25.53 9.63 19.30
CA ALA A 660 -24.99 9.28 17.99
C ALA A 660 -25.82 9.86 16.82
N PRO A 661 -25.22 9.97 15.60
CA PRO A 661 -25.94 10.29 14.37
C PRO A 661 -27.26 9.51 14.22
N SER A 662 -28.27 10.13 13.61
CA SER A 662 -29.67 9.64 13.68
C SER A 662 -29.85 8.17 13.24
N HIS A 663 -29.11 7.73 12.23
CA HIS A 663 -29.14 6.36 11.71
C HIS A 663 -28.35 5.35 12.56
N LEU A 664 -27.46 5.82 13.45
CA LEU A 664 -26.67 5.01 14.38
C LEU A 664 -27.31 4.83 15.76
N ARG A 665 -28.48 5.44 16.05
CA ARG A 665 -29.13 5.36 17.38
C ARG A 665 -29.77 4.01 17.72
N LYS A 666 -29.49 2.98 16.91
CA LYS A 666 -29.93 1.59 17.13
C LYS A 666 -28.70 0.73 17.40
N ALA A 667 -28.77 -0.15 18.40
CA ALA A 667 -27.65 -1.01 18.81
C ALA A 667 -27.01 -1.76 17.64
N LYS A 668 -27.81 -2.29 16.71
CA LYS A 668 -27.35 -3.01 15.50
C LYS A 668 -26.39 -2.20 14.61
N ALA A 669 -26.53 -0.87 14.57
CA ALA A 669 -25.68 0.02 13.79
C ALA A 669 -24.59 0.68 14.65
N PHE A 670 -24.86 0.90 15.94
CA PHE A 670 -23.93 1.52 16.89
C PHE A 670 -22.79 0.58 17.31
N ASP A 671 -23.12 -0.65 17.66
CA ASP A 671 -22.17 -1.60 18.24
C ASP A 671 -21.00 -1.92 17.29
N PRO A 672 -21.20 -2.10 15.96
CA PRO A 672 -20.10 -2.27 15.01
C PRO A 672 -19.11 -1.09 15.00
N CYS A 673 -19.61 0.15 14.92
CA CYS A 673 -18.76 1.35 14.96
C CYS A 673 -18.04 1.50 16.30
N LEU A 674 -18.71 1.17 17.42
CA LEU A 674 -18.09 1.18 18.73
C LEU A 674 -16.99 0.12 18.85
N SER A 675 -17.21 -1.08 18.33
CA SER A 675 -16.20 -2.14 18.30
C SER A 675 -14.97 -1.73 17.50
N GLU A 676 -15.15 -1.10 16.34
CA GLU A 676 -14.05 -0.56 15.52
C GLU A 676 -13.24 0.51 16.29
N LEU A 677 -13.89 1.44 17.00
CA LEU A 677 -13.20 2.43 17.84
C LEU A 677 -12.41 1.80 19.00
N ILE A 678 -12.86 0.66 19.51
CA ILE A 678 -12.15 -0.09 20.55
C ILE A 678 -10.92 -0.78 19.95
N GLU A 679 -11.06 -1.40 18.77
CA GLU A 679 -9.96 -2.03 18.05
C GLU A 679 -8.86 -1.02 17.67
N LEU A 680 -9.25 0.20 17.31
CA LEU A 680 -8.35 1.27 16.90
C LEU A 680 -7.78 2.12 18.06
N ASN A 681 -8.02 1.71 19.32
CA ASN A 681 -7.56 2.39 20.53
C ASN A 681 -8.10 3.82 20.76
N TYR A 682 -9.18 4.23 20.10
CA TYR A 682 -9.83 5.54 20.34
C TYR A 682 -10.64 5.56 21.64
N VAL A 683 -11.31 4.44 21.96
CA VAL A 683 -12.11 4.30 23.17
C VAL A 683 -11.93 2.91 23.79
N ARG A 684 -12.32 2.73 25.04
CA ARG A 684 -12.46 1.42 25.67
C ARG A 684 -13.71 1.34 26.52
N LEU A 685 -14.22 0.13 26.72
CA LEU A 685 -15.35 -0.11 27.62
C LEU A 685 -14.86 -0.35 29.04
N VAL A 686 -15.40 0.42 29.98
CA VAL A 686 -15.15 0.26 31.42
C VAL A 686 -16.46 0.18 32.18
N THR A 687 -16.48 -0.56 33.29
CA THR A 687 -17.65 -0.65 34.16
C THR A 687 -17.47 0.28 35.35
N ILE A 688 -18.27 1.34 35.42
CA ILE A 688 -18.29 2.30 36.54
C ILE A 688 -19.65 2.17 37.22
N ASN A 689 -19.68 1.89 38.53
CA ASN A 689 -20.92 1.78 39.32
C ASN A 689 -21.97 0.84 38.68
N LYS A 690 -21.54 -0.37 38.25
CA LYS A 690 -22.38 -1.39 37.57
C LYS A 690 -22.98 -0.94 36.23
N THR A 691 -22.50 0.16 35.65
CA THR A 691 -22.96 0.69 34.37
C THR A 691 -21.79 0.67 33.37
N ALA A 692 -22.08 0.29 32.12
CA ALA A 692 -21.07 0.31 31.05
C ALA A 692 -20.81 1.75 30.57
N HIS A 693 -19.56 2.17 30.61
CA HIS A 693 -19.06 3.46 30.17
C HIS A 693 -18.10 3.28 29.00
N ILE A 694 -18.10 4.27 28.11
CA ILE A 694 -17.11 4.45 27.04
C ILE A 694 -16.11 5.46 27.59
N GLU A 695 -14.89 5.00 27.86
CA GLU A 695 -13.77 5.85 28.22
C GLU A 695 -13.01 6.24 26.96
N LEU A 696 -12.68 7.52 26.82
CA LEU A 696 -11.99 8.09 25.67
C LEU A 696 -10.47 8.03 25.90
N ASN A 697 -9.69 7.78 24.84
CA ASN A 697 -8.23 7.85 24.92
C ASN A 697 -7.78 9.24 25.41
N PRO A 698 -6.94 9.35 26.45
CA PRO A 698 -6.47 10.63 26.98
C PRO A 698 -5.80 11.54 25.95
N LEU A 699 -5.20 10.97 24.88
CA LEU A 699 -4.61 11.75 23.79
C LEU A 699 -5.64 12.56 22.98
N LEU A 700 -6.93 12.27 23.12
CA LEU A 700 -8.04 12.90 22.40
C LEU A 700 -8.80 13.94 23.23
N LEU A 701 -8.40 14.14 24.50
CA LEU A 701 -8.92 15.17 25.39
C LEU A 701 -8.00 16.40 25.31
N GLU A 702 -8.59 17.59 25.17
CA GLU A 702 -7.85 18.88 25.18
C GLU A 702 -7.50 19.37 26.58
#